data_AF-A0A3L7UMB4-F1
#
_entry.id   AF-A0A3L7UMB4-F1
#
_cell.length_a   1.000
_cell.length_b   1.000
_cell.length_c   1.000
_cell.angle_alpha   90.00
_cell.angle_beta   90.00
_cell.angle_gamma   90.00
#
_symmetry.space_group_name_H-M   'P 1'
#
loop_
_entity.id
_entity.type
_entity.pdbx_description
1 polymer ?
#
loop_
_entity_poly.entity_id
_entity_poly.type
_entity_poly.pdbx_seq_one_letter_code
_entity_poly.pdbx_strand_id
1 'polypeptide(L)'
;MRQLSVVVPTFCEAENLAVLVPRLCQVFTDNSLNGEIIVVDDNSPDNTVDVVRKLSESHPVRLIVRTSERGLSSAVIAGMLAADGEVLLCMDADLSHPPEDVPKLFQAIAGNRLDEGVRSTSFVIGSRYVTGGSTESGWGLGRWLNSKGATLLAWPLTSVSDPMAGFFALRHEDFRKASGTLDPIGYKIGLELLVKTNTRRALEVPIEFKNRLHGESKLSLREQLNYLRHLARLYRFRFPKLTRFVSFGFVGASGAIVDLLMFLLLLHAGLAAWPAAVLAIWMAMTSNFVLNRKLTFAGHGYGWPREYLAFCLSCFVGAVVNSGVRVGLISALPWFAQHAWAAAMLGILSGLAFNFSLCERFAFRQSKTNPMRERRRILQEAPNLQPPETSAFAHASGDVTGAQRGSWLFRGFVVLAVISSVVWARGLWSQTRKPTERLQPTATEPSRPLTSMAKAKSNVESQSSAKGAATTSARLPLNSHLGFGFSDIDIEQRLRADARYLASDELEGRGTQTAGIDKASEYIAREFAEAGLNTNSTERGAFHEFPLLTREAVATVSQVTLQDPHSVLHAIARGRDFSSVIVPKPKQIAGVLVFAGFGISAPQLGYDDFADLDVRGRVLVVLRSEPTHANWKTQSNRSDAATHALLRTKIREALGRQAAALVLCDPKSGLNVPADAPDLLSIDLSAEFPSAGMPVMHVRRQVLCELLSKAAHFDLEQAEAEINSSLKPQSQVLKNVSLAVRIERPKVSRTLKNVIGTIEGQGPHSSETIVVGAHYDHLGYGGWGSLEMTGRREIHNGADDNASGTVVLLEAARQLASLHHQKPLARRVCFIAFSAEELGLIGSKKYVQEPWFPIESTVAMLNLDMVGRLRNNHLTVYGVGTSPIWTLLLRPLAKEYQLGLQLREGGYGPSDHASFFERGVPVLHFFTGFHAEYHRPSDDSDLLNYRGMKTLSHVITELAWALSELADRPSQSTPRLELAELKSPTALGDVVGMRMSPAKFQLGVQLSPSEQGVLVRGTLPHSLAQRHGIRSGDLIESINGQRVGTPAEAIAEIQKHARQESLVVNVTRNGLRLKISITE
;
A
#
# COMPACT_ATOMS: atom_id res chain seq x y z
N MET A 1 -34.30 -38.38 -4.55
CA MET A 1 -33.47 -37.17 -4.70
C MET A 1 -33.52 -36.39 -3.40
N ARG A 2 -32.42 -35.75 -2.98
CA ARG A 2 -32.41 -34.86 -1.81
C ARG A 2 -33.30 -33.65 -2.12
N GLN A 3 -34.07 -33.19 -1.14
CA GLN A 3 -34.96 -32.03 -1.33
C GLN A 3 -34.19 -30.72 -1.16
N LEU A 4 -33.25 -30.68 -0.22
CA LEU A 4 -32.55 -29.47 0.20
C LEU A 4 -31.05 -29.73 0.39
N SER A 5 -30.20 -28.84 -0.12
CA SER A 5 -28.78 -28.78 0.23
C SER A 5 -28.47 -27.43 0.88
N VAL A 6 -28.04 -27.46 2.14
CA VAL A 6 -27.61 -26.27 2.89
C VAL A 6 -26.10 -26.13 2.76
N VAL A 7 -25.66 -25.13 2.01
CA VAL A 7 -24.25 -24.79 1.80
C VAL A 7 -23.83 -23.77 2.86
N VAL A 8 -22.79 -24.12 3.63
CA VAL A 8 -22.24 -23.31 4.71
C VAL A 8 -20.75 -23.06 4.42
N PRO A 9 -20.38 -21.88 3.89
CA PRO A 9 -18.98 -21.53 3.69
C PRO A 9 -18.32 -21.19 5.03
N THR A 10 -17.10 -21.67 5.29
CA THR A 10 -16.40 -21.51 6.57
C THR A 10 -14.97 -21.03 6.39
N PHE A 11 -14.53 -20.18 7.33
CA PHE A 11 -13.14 -19.84 7.55
C PHE A 11 -12.93 -19.43 9.01
N CYS A 12 -12.29 -20.28 9.80
CA CYS A 12 -12.17 -20.15 11.27
C CYS A 12 -13.52 -20.17 12.01
N GLU A 13 -14.30 -21.23 11.84
CA GLU A 13 -15.69 -21.34 12.35
C GLU A 13 -15.91 -22.56 13.26
N ALA A 14 -14.83 -23.11 13.85
CA ALA A 14 -14.86 -24.37 14.59
C ALA A 14 -15.91 -24.38 15.73
N GLU A 15 -15.95 -23.32 16.55
CA GLU A 15 -16.89 -23.19 17.67
C GLU A 15 -18.34 -23.08 17.20
N ASN A 16 -18.58 -22.33 16.14
CA ASN A 16 -19.93 -22.09 15.62
C ASN A 16 -20.52 -23.35 14.96
N LEU A 17 -19.71 -24.13 14.25
CA LEU A 17 -20.17 -25.37 13.59
C LEU A 17 -20.59 -26.46 14.57
N ALA A 18 -19.94 -26.52 15.74
CA ALA A 18 -20.32 -27.44 16.82
C ALA A 18 -21.75 -27.20 17.31
N VAL A 19 -22.27 -25.97 17.18
CA VAL A 19 -23.64 -25.59 17.56
C VAL A 19 -24.58 -25.62 16.35
N LEU A 20 -24.13 -25.14 15.18
CA LEU A 20 -24.95 -25.00 13.99
C LEU A 20 -25.40 -26.35 13.40
N VAL A 21 -24.47 -27.31 13.25
CA VAL A 21 -24.75 -28.58 12.58
C VAL A 21 -25.81 -29.40 13.33
N PRO A 22 -25.72 -29.60 14.66
CA PRO A 22 -26.79 -30.29 15.40
C PRO A 22 -28.15 -29.60 15.28
N ARG A 23 -28.19 -28.26 15.34
CA ARG A 23 -29.44 -27.49 15.20
C ARG A 23 -30.08 -27.65 13.82
N LEU A 24 -29.29 -27.61 12.74
CA LEU A 24 -29.80 -27.85 11.40
C LEU A 24 -30.36 -29.27 11.24
N CYS A 25 -29.71 -30.27 11.83
CA CYS A 25 -30.19 -31.66 11.80
C CYS A 25 -31.49 -31.84 12.58
N GLN A 26 -31.63 -31.16 13.72
CA GLN A 26 -32.89 -31.10 14.46
C GLN A 26 -34.00 -30.47 13.61
N VAL A 27 -33.72 -29.34 12.96
CA VAL A 27 -34.67 -28.66 12.05
C VAL A 27 -35.10 -29.57 10.90
N PHE A 28 -34.20 -30.33 10.30
CA PHE A 28 -34.54 -31.30 9.26
C PHE A 28 -35.46 -32.41 9.78
N THR A 29 -35.20 -32.89 10.99
CA THR A 29 -36.00 -33.93 11.66
C THR A 29 -37.40 -33.43 11.99
N ASP A 30 -37.50 -32.27 12.65
CA ASP A 30 -38.76 -31.68 13.11
C ASP A 30 -39.70 -31.33 11.93
N ASN A 31 -39.14 -31.03 10.76
CA ASN A 31 -39.90 -30.62 9.58
C ASN A 31 -39.98 -31.71 8.50
N SER A 32 -39.50 -32.94 8.80
CA SER A 32 -39.47 -34.06 7.83
C SER A 32 -38.80 -33.71 6.49
N LEU A 33 -37.73 -32.90 6.53
CA LEU A 33 -36.99 -32.46 5.35
C LEU A 33 -35.86 -33.44 5.04
N ASN A 34 -35.83 -33.95 3.80
CA ASN A 34 -34.69 -34.74 3.31
C ASN A 34 -33.55 -33.80 2.86
N GLY A 35 -32.78 -33.32 3.84
CA GLY A 35 -31.73 -32.32 3.66
C GLY A 35 -30.30 -32.86 3.82
N GLU A 36 -29.33 -32.18 3.20
CA GLU A 36 -27.90 -32.35 3.46
C GLU A 36 -27.26 -31.02 3.89
N ILE A 37 -26.16 -31.11 4.64
CA ILE A 37 -25.33 -29.96 5.00
C ILE A 37 -23.98 -30.11 4.28
N ILE A 38 -23.57 -29.09 3.53
CA ILE A 38 -22.29 -29.05 2.84
C ILE A 38 -21.47 -27.91 3.42
N VAL A 39 -20.48 -28.25 4.23
CA VAL A 39 -19.51 -27.28 4.74
C VAL A 39 -18.39 -27.12 3.72
N VAL A 40 -18.14 -25.90 3.29
CA VAL A 40 -17.06 -25.56 2.35
C VAL A 40 -16.04 -24.71 3.06
N ASP A 41 -14.90 -25.31 3.38
CA ASP A 41 -13.84 -24.70 4.16
C ASP A 41 -12.65 -24.26 3.30
N ASP A 42 -12.21 -23.01 3.46
CA ASP A 42 -11.13 -22.41 2.68
C ASP A 42 -9.74 -22.61 3.31
N ASN A 43 -9.49 -23.85 3.74
CA ASN A 43 -8.29 -24.29 4.45
C ASN A 43 -8.06 -23.44 5.70
N SER A 44 -9.02 -23.52 6.62
CA SER A 44 -9.00 -22.86 7.91
C SER A 44 -7.76 -23.28 8.72
N PRO A 45 -7.05 -22.31 9.34
CA PRO A 45 -5.92 -22.60 10.23
C PRO A 45 -6.34 -23.09 11.62
N ASP A 46 -7.64 -23.02 11.95
CA ASP A 46 -8.18 -23.55 13.21
C ASP A 46 -8.68 -24.99 13.05
N ASN A 47 -9.27 -25.54 14.11
CA ASN A 47 -9.78 -26.91 14.14
C ASN A 47 -11.12 -27.10 13.37
N THR A 48 -11.52 -26.18 12.48
CA THR A 48 -12.80 -26.25 11.74
C THR A 48 -12.95 -27.59 11.00
N VAL A 49 -11.91 -27.99 10.28
CA VAL A 49 -11.89 -29.25 9.51
C VAL A 49 -12.10 -30.47 10.40
N ASP A 50 -11.44 -30.51 11.56
CA ASP A 50 -11.52 -31.65 12.48
C ASP A 50 -12.86 -31.71 13.21
N VAL A 51 -13.43 -30.55 13.57
CA VAL A 51 -14.78 -30.47 14.12
C VAL A 51 -15.80 -31.02 13.13
N VAL A 52 -15.73 -30.63 11.86
CA VAL A 52 -16.68 -31.11 10.85
C VAL A 52 -16.49 -32.61 10.58
N ARG A 53 -15.26 -33.11 10.55
CA ARG A 53 -14.99 -34.56 10.43
C ARG A 53 -15.65 -35.34 11.57
N LYS A 54 -15.49 -34.89 12.81
CA LYS A 54 -16.13 -35.51 13.98
C LYS A 54 -17.66 -35.44 13.90
N LEU A 55 -18.21 -34.30 13.47
CA LEU A 55 -19.66 -34.16 13.28
C LEU A 55 -20.19 -35.07 12.17
N SER A 56 -19.41 -35.34 11.12
CA SER A 56 -19.80 -36.21 10.00
C SER A 56 -19.98 -37.69 10.40
N GLU A 57 -19.41 -38.11 11.53
CA GLU A 57 -19.63 -39.46 12.08
C GLU A 57 -21.06 -39.65 12.63
N SER A 58 -21.72 -38.56 13.02
CA SER A 58 -23.00 -38.58 13.73
C SER A 58 -24.12 -37.79 13.03
N HIS A 59 -23.79 -36.96 12.05
CA HIS A 59 -24.72 -36.05 11.37
C HIS A 59 -24.51 -36.08 9.84
N PRO A 60 -25.55 -35.81 9.03
CA PRO A 60 -25.48 -35.77 7.57
C PRO A 60 -24.78 -34.50 7.03
N VAL A 61 -23.52 -34.31 7.41
CA VAL A 61 -22.67 -33.19 6.98
C VAL A 61 -21.52 -33.69 6.09
N ARG A 62 -21.32 -33.02 4.96
CA ARG A 62 -20.22 -33.26 4.01
C ARG A 62 -19.25 -32.09 4.05
N LEU A 63 -17.96 -32.39 4.14
CA LEU A 63 -16.90 -31.39 4.13
C LEU A 63 -16.24 -31.29 2.75
N ILE A 64 -16.05 -30.07 2.26
CA ILE A 64 -15.23 -29.75 1.09
C ILE A 64 -14.13 -28.80 1.55
N VAL A 65 -12.87 -29.24 1.48
CA VAL A 65 -11.72 -28.38 1.84
C VAL A 65 -11.06 -27.86 0.56
N ARG A 66 -11.00 -26.55 0.41
CA ARG A 66 -10.39 -25.85 -0.72
C ARG A 66 -9.02 -25.30 -0.32
N THR A 67 -7.97 -25.79 -0.95
CA THR A 67 -6.58 -25.43 -0.61
C THR A 67 -5.95 -24.45 -1.59
N SER A 68 -6.49 -24.34 -2.81
CA SER A 68 -5.95 -23.51 -3.90
C SER A 68 -6.56 -22.12 -3.99
N GLU A 69 -7.69 -21.89 -3.33
CA GLU A 69 -8.52 -20.70 -3.49
C GLU A 69 -9.13 -20.29 -2.14
N ARG A 70 -9.26 -18.98 -1.90
CA ARG A 70 -9.98 -18.44 -0.74
C ARG A 70 -10.97 -17.37 -1.19
N GLY A 71 -12.19 -17.41 -0.66
CA GLY A 71 -13.23 -16.42 -0.89
C GLY A 71 -14.64 -16.96 -0.66
N LEU A 72 -15.45 -16.19 0.10
CA LEU A 72 -16.83 -16.56 0.44
C LEU A 72 -17.67 -16.92 -0.78
N SER A 73 -17.68 -16.07 -1.81
CA SER A 73 -18.53 -16.31 -2.99
C SER A 73 -18.10 -17.54 -3.78
N SER A 74 -16.79 -17.82 -3.86
CA SER A 74 -16.30 -19.01 -4.56
C SER A 74 -16.51 -20.28 -3.74
N ALA A 75 -16.51 -20.19 -2.40
CA ALA A 75 -16.85 -21.30 -1.51
C ALA A 75 -18.32 -21.69 -1.68
N VAL A 76 -19.22 -20.71 -1.70
CA VAL A 76 -20.64 -20.93 -1.96
C VAL A 76 -20.87 -21.58 -3.33
N ILE A 77 -20.19 -21.11 -4.39
CA ILE A 77 -20.29 -21.72 -5.73
C ILE A 77 -19.80 -23.18 -5.70
N ALA A 78 -18.65 -23.46 -5.07
CA ALA A 78 -18.12 -24.81 -4.97
C ALA A 78 -19.09 -25.75 -4.24
N GLY A 79 -19.69 -25.29 -3.13
CA GLY A 79 -20.71 -26.04 -2.40
C GLY A 79 -21.97 -26.28 -3.22
N MET A 80 -22.45 -25.27 -3.94
CA MET A 80 -23.62 -25.38 -4.82
C MET A 80 -23.38 -26.27 -6.04
N LEU A 81 -22.15 -26.32 -6.56
CA LEU A 81 -21.76 -27.25 -7.63
C LEU A 81 -21.70 -28.70 -7.15
N ALA A 82 -21.30 -28.92 -5.90
CA ALA A 82 -21.24 -30.25 -5.30
C ALA A 82 -22.60 -30.75 -4.79
N ALA A 83 -23.56 -29.86 -4.56
CA ALA A 83 -24.85 -30.16 -3.97
C ALA A 83 -25.73 -31.07 -4.84
N ASP A 84 -26.54 -31.92 -4.20
CA ASP A 84 -27.42 -32.89 -4.86
C ASP A 84 -28.93 -32.60 -4.65
N GLY A 85 -29.26 -31.57 -3.87
CA GLY A 85 -30.62 -31.16 -3.54
C GLY A 85 -31.33 -30.45 -4.68
N GLU A 86 -32.66 -30.57 -4.74
CA GLU A 86 -33.51 -29.81 -5.67
C GLU A 86 -33.47 -28.30 -5.38
N VAL A 87 -33.44 -27.95 -4.09
CA VAL A 87 -33.28 -26.58 -3.60
C VAL A 87 -31.89 -26.42 -3.00
N LEU A 88 -31.20 -25.36 -3.40
CA LEU A 88 -29.92 -24.94 -2.83
C LEU A 88 -30.16 -23.79 -1.88
N LEU A 89 -29.68 -23.89 -0.65
CA LEU A 89 -29.75 -22.83 0.35
C LEU A 89 -28.34 -22.47 0.79
N CYS A 90 -28.07 -21.17 0.93
CA CYS A 90 -26.83 -20.64 1.48
C CYS A 90 -27.12 -19.99 2.84
N MET A 91 -26.27 -20.25 3.84
CA MET A 91 -26.30 -19.54 5.12
C MET A 91 -24.89 -19.40 5.70
N ASP A 92 -24.76 -18.58 6.74
CA ASP A 92 -23.46 -18.28 7.37
C ASP A 92 -23.27 -19.22 8.57
N ALA A 93 -22.01 -19.52 8.90
CA ALA A 93 -21.70 -20.45 9.99
C ALA A 93 -21.94 -19.83 11.39
N ASP A 94 -21.90 -18.50 11.51
CA ASP A 94 -21.79 -17.74 12.76
C ASP A 94 -23.10 -17.58 13.58
N LEU A 95 -24.16 -18.33 13.21
CA LEU A 95 -25.49 -18.30 13.80
C LEU A 95 -26.25 -16.96 13.67
N SER A 96 -25.73 -15.98 12.92
CA SER A 96 -26.47 -14.74 12.59
C SER A 96 -27.72 -15.03 11.75
N HIS A 97 -27.68 -16.13 10.98
CA HIS A 97 -28.82 -16.69 10.26
C HIS A 97 -29.46 -17.80 11.11
N PRO A 98 -30.72 -17.64 11.56
CA PRO A 98 -31.38 -18.67 12.38
C PRO A 98 -31.61 -19.97 11.58
N PRO A 99 -31.08 -21.13 12.04
CA PRO A 99 -31.37 -22.42 11.42
C PRO A 99 -32.87 -22.73 11.35
N GLU A 100 -33.64 -22.23 12.32
CA GLU A 100 -35.09 -22.43 12.42
C GLU A 100 -35.89 -21.72 11.31
N ASP A 101 -35.27 -20.78 10.58
CA ASP A 101 -35.87 -20.12 9.43
C ASP A 101 -35.63 -20.86 8.10
N VAL A 102 -34.77 -21.89 8.08
CA VAL A 102 -34.51 -22.72 6.89
C VAL A 102 -35.80 -23.34 6.30
N PRO A 103 -36.73 -23.91 7.09
CA PRO A 103 -37.98 -24.43 6.56
C PRO A 103 -38.84 -23.35 5.89
N LYS A 104 -38.82 -22.10 6.38
CA LYS A 104 -39.59 -21.00 5.78
C LYS A 104 -39.07 -20.66 4.38
N LEU A 105 -37.75 -20.57 4.22
CA LEU A 105 -37.13 -20.33 2.91
C LEU A 105 -37.38 -21.51 1.96
N PHE A 106 -37.26 -22.75 2.45
CA PHE A 106 -37.55 -23.96 1.67
C PHE A 106 -39.02 -24.01 1.22
N GLN A 107 -39.98 -23.76 2.11
CA GLN A 107 -41.40 -23.75 1.75
C GLN A 107 -41.75 -22.64 0.77
N ALA A 108 -41.16 -21.44 0.92
CA ALA A 108 -41.39 -20.32 0.02
C ALA A 108 -40.91 -20.60 -1.42
N ILE A 109 -39.88 -21.46 -1.59
CA ILE A 109 -39.39 -21.84 -2.91
C ILE A 109 -39.97 -23.15 -3.44
N ALA A 110 -40.22 -24.14 -2.57
CA ALA A 110 -40.77 -25.45 -2.91
C ALA A 110 -42.29 -25.42 -3.11
N GLY A 111 -42.99 -24.48 -2.47
CA GLY A 111 -44.44 -24.36 -2.51
C GLY A 111 -44.97 -23.94 -3.88
N ASN A 112 -45.63 -24.87 -4.58
CA ASN A 112 -46.65 -24.56 -5.58
C ASN A 112 -47.95 -24.16 -4.85
N ARG A 113 -48.03 -22.92 -4.30
CA ARG A 113 -49.26 -22.18 -3.91
C ARG A 113 -48.92 -21.05 -2.93
N LEU A 114 -48.65 -19.88 -3.48
CA LEU A 114 -49.07 -18.63 -2.86
C LEU A 114 -49.85 -17.91 -3.94
N ASP A 115 -51.18 -18.04 -3.87
CA ASP A 115 -52.20 -17.43 -4.70
C ASP A 115 -52.22 -17.79 -6.21
N GLU A 116 -53.42 -18.10 -6.70
CA GLU A 116 -53.74 -18.30 -8.11
C GLU A 116 -53.36 -17.04 -8.91
N GLY A 117 -52.14 -17.04 -9.44
CA GLY A 117 -51.62 -15.93 -10.26
C GLY A 117 -50.11 -15.70 -10.16
N VAL A 118 -49.43 -16.28 -9.16
CA VAL A 118 -47.97 -16.11 -9.00
C VAL A 118 -47.23 -17.27 -9.69
N ARG A 119 -46.53 -16.95 -10.79
CA ARG A 119 -45.59 -17.89 -11.46
C ARG A 119 -44.53 -18.36 -10.46
N SER A 120 -44.13 -19.64 -10.57
CA SER A 120 -43.06 -20.29 -9.79
C SER A 120 -41.90 -19.35 -9.47
N THR A 121 -41.62 -19.14 -8.19
CA THR A 121 -40.50 -18.32 -7.72
C THR A 121 -39.18 -19.08 -7.85
N SER A 122 -38.16 -18.44 -8.42
CA SER A 122 -36.82 -19.04 -8.64
C SER A 122 -35.79 -18.69 -7.56
N PHE A 123 -36.07 -17.70 -6.71
CA PHE A 123 -35.13 -17.18 -5.71
C PHE A 123 -35.86 -16.62 -4.49
N VAL A 124 -35.41 -16.96 -3.29
CA VAL A 124 -35.97 -16.52 -2.01
C VAL A 124 -34.85 -15.99 -1.12
N ILE A 125 -35.08 -14.88 -0.42
CA ILE A 125 -34.10 -14.23 0.46
C ILE A 125 -34.67 -14.13 1.87
N GLY A 126 -33.85 -14.45 2.88
CA GLY A 126 -34.11 -14.05 4.26
C GLY A 126 -33.79 -12.57 4.43
N SER A 127 -34.82 -11.74 4.60
CA SER A 127 -34.71 -10.28 4.54
C SER A 127 -34.89 -9.62 5.90
N ARG A 128 -33.99 -8.69 6.22
CA ARG A 128 -34.01 -7.88 7.44
C ARG A 128 -34.91 -6.65 7.35
N TYR A 129 -35.33 -6.28 6.14
CA TYR A 129 -35.94 -4.98 5.86
C TYR A 129 -37.41 -5.04 5.44
N VAL A 130 -37.97 -6.24 5.28
CA VAL A 130 -39.41 -6.42 5.05
C VAL A 130 -40.18 -6.44 6.35
N THR A 131 -41.50 -6.22 6.27
CA THR A 131 -42.40 -6.24 7.44
C THR A 131 -42.28 -7.57 8.19
N GLY A 132 -41.96 -7.50 9.49
CA GLY A 132 -41.70 -8.67 10.35
C GLY A 132 -40.23 -9.08 10.45
N GLY A 133 -39.34 -8.52 9.61
CA GLY A 133 -37.90 -8.68 9.74
C GLY A 133 -37.30 -7.68 10.73
N SER A 134 -36.25 -8.08 11.43
CA SER A 134 -35.61 -7.24 12.44
C SER A 134 -34.10 -7.49 12.53
N THR A 135 -33.41 -6.55 13.17
CA THR A 135 -32.02 -6.67 13.59
C THR A 135 -31.97 -6.42 15.10
N GLU A 136 -31.17 -7.19 15.85
CA GLU A 136 -31.05 -7.06 17.31
C GLU A 136 -30.70 -5.63 17.77
N SER A 137 -31.21 -5.23 18.95
CA SER A 137 -31.03 -3.88 19.54
C SER A 137 -29.56 -3.61 19.91
N GLY A 138 -28.87 -2.84 19.07
CA GLY A 138 -27.44 -2.53 19.22
C GLY A 138 -26.77 -2.04 17.93
N TRP A 139 -27.49 -2.02 16.80
CA TRP A 139 -26.99 -1.47 15.54
C TRP A 139 -26.79 0.05 15.61
N GLY A 140 -25.53 0.49 15.59
CA GLY A 140 -25.19 1.92 15.47
C GLY A 140 -25.65 2.51 14.13
N LEU A 141 -26.10 3.77 14.15
CA LEU A 141 -26.61 4.54 13.00
C LEU A 141 -25.70 4.46 11.75
N GLY A 142 -24.38 4.46 11.94
CA GLY A 142 -23.41 4.39 10.84
C GLY A 142 -23.43 3.06 10.06
N ARG A 143 -23.61 1.92 10.74
CA ARG A 143 -23.68 0.59 10.09
C ARG A 143 -24.99 0.44 9.30
N TRP A 144 -26.08 1.00 9.82
CA TRP A 144 -27.37 1.06 9.14
C TRP A 144 -27.31 1.94 7.87
N LEU A 145 -26.76 3.15 7.98
CA LEU A 145 -26.55 4.07 6.84
C LEU A 145 -25.70 3.42 5.73
N ASN A 146 -24.62 2.74 6.10
CA ASN A 146 -23.76 2.03 5.15
C ASN A 146 -24.52 0.91 4.41
N SER A 147 -25.32 0.12 5.14
CA SER A 147 -26.16 -0.92 4.54
C SER A 147 -27.18 -0.35 3.56
N LYS A 148 -27.87 0.75 3.92
CA LYS A 148 -28.82 1.43 3.03
C LYS A 148 -28.15 2.05 1.80
N GLY A 149 -26.97 2.63 1.95
CA GLY A 149 -26.17 3.13 0.82
C GLY A 149 -25.79 2.02 -0.16
N ALA A 150 -25.34 0.88 0.35
CA ALA A 150 -25.03 -0.29 -0.47
C ALA A 150 -26.28 -0.83 -1.20
N THR A 151 -27.43 -0.91 -0.51
CA THR A 151 -28.70 -1.32 -1.10
C THR A 151 -29.16 -0.37 -2.21
N LEU A 152 -29.02 0.96 -2.02
CA LEU A 152 -29.41 1.96 -3.02
C LEU A 152 -28.66 1.76 -4.35
N LEU A 153 -27.38 1.43 -4.29
CA LEU A 153 -26.56 1.18 -5.49
C LEU A 153 -26.92 -0.12 -6.23
N ALA A 154 -27.48 -1.11 -5.54
CA ALA A 154 -27.95 -2.36 -6.11
C ALA A 154 -29.39 -2.28 -6.67
N TRP A 155 -30.18 -1.28 -6.27
CA TRP A 155 -31.61 -1.17 -6.61
C TRP A 155 -31.93 -1.23 -8.12
N PRO A 156 -31.15 -0.64 -9.04
CA PRO A 156 -31.41 -0.81 -10.48
C PRO A 156 -31.19 -2.23 -11.01
N LEU A 157 -30.49 -3.09 -10.25
CA LEU A 157 -30.20 -4.47 -10.63
C LEU A 157 -31.23 -5.47 -10.08
N THR A 158 -31.95 -5.11 -9.00
CA THR A 158 -32.88 -6.00 -8.30
C THR A 158 -34.00 -5.25 -7.57
N SER A 159 -35.18 -5.88 -7.47
CA SER A 159 -36.35 -5.34 -6.78
C SER A 159 -36.43 -5.68 -5.29
N VAL A 160 -35.45 -6.41 -4.75
CA VAL A 160 -35.47 -6.86 -3.34
C VAL A 160 -35.01 -5.75 -2.40
N SER A 161 -35.59 -5.73 -1.21
CA SER A 161 -35.32 -4.76 -0.15
C SER A 161 -33.97 -5.04 0.53
N ASP A 162 -33.56 -6.30 0.61
CA ASP A 162 -32.29 -6.74 1.20
C ASP A 162 -31.38 -7.51 0.21
N PRO A 163 -30.78 -6.82 -0.77
CA PRO A 163 -29.91 -7.45 -1.78
C PRO A 163 -28.57 -7.92 -1.22
N MET A 164 -28.30 -7.65 0.06
CA MET A 164 -27.00 -7.89 0.70
C MET A 164 -27.02 -9.11 1.63
N ALA A 165 -28.18 -9.78 1.76
CA ALA A 165 -28.37 -10.94 2.61
C ALA A 165 -27.51 -12.13 2.15
N GLY A 166 -26.86 -12.79 3.11
CA GLY A 166 -26.14 -14.06 2.91
C GLY A 166 -27.05 -15.29 3.03
N PHE A 167 -28.29 -15.10 3.50
CA PHE A 167 -29.27 -16.16 3.70
C PHE A 167 -30.30 -16.17 2.58
N PHE A 168 -30.21 -17.15 1.69
CA PHE A 168 -31.08 -17.23 0.52
C PHE A 168 -31.18 -18.66 -0.01
N ALA A 169 -32.24 -18.93 -0.78
CA ALA A 169 -32.48 -20.19 -1.46
C ALA A 169 -32.80 -19.98 -2.94
N LEU A 170 -32.37 -20.92 -3.78
CA LEU A 170 -32.67 -20.96 -5.21
C LEU A 170 -32.85 -22.40 -5.71
N ARG A 171 -33.53 -22.56 -6.84
CA ARG A 171 -33.65 -23.87 -7.49
C ARG A 171 -32.32 -24.27 -8.10
N HIS A 172 -31.94 -25.53 -7.92
CA HIS A 172 -30.68 -26.05 -8.44
C HIS A 172 -30.62 -25.94 -9.98
N GLU A 173 -31.74 -26.14 -10.68
CA GLU A 173 -31.79 -25.95 -12.14
C GLU A 173 -31.42 -24.52 -12.59
N ASP A 174 -31.83 -23.51 -11.84
CA ASP A 174 -31.59 -22.10 -12.19
C ASP A 174 -30.14 -21.72 -11.89
N PHE A 175 -29.57 -22.28 -10.81
CA PHE A 175 -28.12 -22.22 -10.57
C PHE A 175 -27.33 -22.83 -11.73
N ARG A 176 -27.69 -24.03 -12.21
CA ARG A 176 -26.99 -24.69 -13.31
C ARG A 176 -27.01 -23.86 -14.59
N LYS A 177 -28.16 -23.26 -14.94
CA LYS A 177 -28.30 -22.36 -16.10
C LYS A 177 -27.36 -21.14 -16.00
N ALA A 178 -27.19 -20.59 -14.80
CA ALA A 178 -26.37 -19.41 -14.56
C ALA A 178 -24.88 -19.73 -14.35
N SER A 179 -24.54 -20.94 -13.89
CA SER A 179 -23.21 -21.35 -13.41
C SER A 179 -22.06 -20.97 -14.34
N GLY A 180 -22.20 -21.22 -15.65
CA GLY A 180 -21.18 -20.89 -16.66
C GLY A 180 -20.98 -19.39 -16.93
N THR A 181 -21.79 -18.53 -16.32
CA THR A 181 -21.68 -17.07 -16.41
C THR A 181 -21.31 -16.41 -15.09
N LEU A 182 -21.27 -17.16 -13.98
CA LEU A 182 -20.91 -16.63 -12.67
C LEU A 182 -19.44 -16.27 -12.63
N ASP A 183 -19.14 -15.10 -12.10
CA ASP A 183 -17.78 -14.65 -11.87
C ASP A 183 -17.87 -13.62 -10.74
N PRO A 184 -18.10 -14.07 -9.50
CA PRO A 184 -18.33 -13.17 -8.37
C PRO A 184 -17.03 -12.52 -7.88
N ILE A 185 -17.13 -11.29 -7.39
CA ILE A 185 -16.02 -10.63 -6.68
C ILE A 185 -16.40 -10.48 -5.20
N GLY A 186 -15.56 -10.98 -4.31
CA GLY A 186 -15.70 -10.77 -2.87
C GLY A 186 -16.79 -11.65 -2.24
N TYR A 187 -17.72 -11.04 -1.51
CA TYR A 187 -18.55 -11.71 -0.49
C TYR A 187 -20.06 -11.61 -0.74
N LYS A 188 -20.51 -11.12 -1.91
CA LYS A 188 -21.94 -10.88 -2.19
C LYS A 188 -22.49 -11.76 -3.31
N ILE A 189 -22.31 -13.07 -3.15
CA ILE A 189 -22.77 -14.09 -4.09
C ILE A 189 -24.29 -14.11 -4.30
N GLY A 190 -25.08 -13.80 -3.27
CA GLY A 190 -26.54 -13.74 -3.40
C GLY A 190 -27.01 -12.75 -4.47
N LEU A 191 -26.40 -11.56 -4.52
CA LEU A 191 -26.69 -10.55 -5.54
C LEU A 191 -26.23 -10.98 -6.95
N GLU A 192 -25.06 -11.62 -7.04
CA GLU A 192 -24.56 -12.17 -8.31
C GLU A 192 -25.55 -13.19 -8.89
N LEU A 193 -25.96 -14.15 -8.07
CA LEU A 193 -26.91 -15.18 -8.45
C LEU A 193 -28.24 -14.56 -8.84
N LEU A 194 -28.80 -13.67 -8.01
CA LEU A 194 -30.06 -12.99 -8.27
C LEU A 194 -30.09 -12.26 -9.63
N VAL A 195 -28.99 -11.64 -10.03
CA VAL A 195 -28.88 -10.93 -11.32
C VAL A 195 -28.67 -11.90 -12.48
N LYS A 196 -27.78 -12.90 -12.33
CA LYS A 196 -27.36 -13.80 -13.43
C LYS A 196 -28.28 -14.99 -13.67
N THR A 197 -29.11 -15.37 -12.70
CA THR A 197 -30.25 -16.28 -12.92
C THR A 197 -31.42 -15.59 -13.63
N ASN A 198 -31.32 -14.29 -13.92
CA ASN A 198 -32.35 -13.47 -14.55
C ASN A 198 -33.70 -13.50 -13.80
N THR A 199 -33.64 -13.62 -12.47
CA THR A 199 -34.83 -13.64 -11.62
C THR A 199 -35.49 -12.25 -11.63
N ARG A 200 -36.73 -12.18 -12.15
CA ARG A 200 -37.48 -10.91 -12.25
C ARG A 200 -38.17 -10.51 -10.95
N ARG A 201 -38.49 -11.48 -10.09
CA ARG A 201 -39.07 -11.29 -8.76
C ARG A 201 -38.51 -12.37 -7.84
N ALA A 202 -37.81 -11.96 -6.80
CA ALA A 202 -37.46 -12.82 -5.69
C ALA A 202 -38.43 -12.55 -4.53
N LEU A 203 -38.73 -13.59 -3.76
CA LEU A 203 -39.53 -13.45 -2.54
C LEU A 203 -38.61 -13.13 -1.36
N GLU A 204 -39.09 -12.31 -0.44
CA GLU A 204 -38.38 -11.95 0.78
C GLU A 204 -39.16 -12.52 1.98
N VAL A 205 -38.51 -13.41 2.73
CA VAL A 205 -39.04 -13.98 3.98
C VAL A 205 -38.45 -13.17 5.14
N PRO A 206 -39.26 -12.65 6.06
CA PRO A 206 -38.75 -11.92 7.22
C PRO A 206 -37.92 -12.83 8.13
N ILE A 207 -36.73 -12.37 8.50
CA ILE A 207 -35.85 -13.05 9.48
C ILE A 207 -35.46 -12.09 10.61
N GLU A 208 -35.16 -12.66 11.78
CA GLU A 208 -34.50 -11.94 12.86
C GLU A 208 -32.98 -12.16 12.75
N PHE A 209 -32.25 -11.10 12.37
CA PHE A 209 -30.80 -11.16 12.26
C PHE A 209 -30.14 -10.86 13.60
N LYS A 210 -29.51 -11.88 14.19
CA LYS A 210 -28.85 -11.81 15.50
C LYS A 210 -27.39 -11.39 15.35
N ASN A 211 -26.81 -10.80 16.40
CA ASN A 211 -25.36 -10.64 16.41
C ASN A 211 -24.70 -12.02 16.49
N ARG A 212 -23.57 -12.19 15.77
CA ARG A 212 -22.74 -13.40 15.81
C ARG A 212 -22.43 -13.83 17.24
N LEU A 213 -22.36 -15.14 17.46
CA LEU A 213 -22.04 -15.72 18.76
C LEU A 213 -20.54 -15.58 19.11
N HIS A 214 -19.65 -15.77 18.12
CA HIS A 214 -18.19 -15.68 18.25
C HIS A 214 -17.56 -14.94 17.03
N GLY A 215 -16.43 -14.23 17.21
CA GLY A 215 -15.61 -13.61 16.13
C GLY A 215 -15.71 -12.08 15.91
N GLU A 216 -14.81 -11.49 15.08
CA GLU A 216 -14.72 -10.04 14.76
C GLU A 216 -15.14 -9.66 13.30
N SER A 217 -15.53 -8.39 13.05
CA SER A 217 -16.28 -7.99 11.83
C SER A 217 -15.34 -7.45 10.75
N LYS A 218 -15.23 -8.18 9.64
CA LYS A 218 -14.22 -7.97 8.58
C LYS A 218 -14.57 -6.88 7.54
N LEU A 219 -15.41 -5.89 7.86
CA LEU A 219 -15.79 -4.83 6.91
C LEU A 219 -14.68 -3.78 6.75
N SER A 220 -13.69 -4.08 5.91
CA SER A 220 -12.62 -3.17 5.53
C SER A 220 -13.00 -2.27 4.33
N LEU A 221 -12.25 -1.18 4.09
CA LEU A 221 -12.39 -0.35 2.88
C LEU A 221 -12.17 -1.15 1.58
N ARG A 222 -11.36 -2.23 1.64
CA ARG A 222 -11.11 -3.12 0.52
C ARG A 222 -12.38 -3.86 0.09
N GLU A 223 -13.17 -4.34 1.06
CA GLU A 223 -14.44 -5.02 0.77
C GLU A 223 -15.48 -4.07 0.18
N GLN A 224 -15.49 -2.81 0.60
CA GLN A 224 -16.36 -1.79 0.00
C GLN A 224 -15.99 -1.51 -1.47
N LEU A 225 -14.69 -1.43 -1.78
CA LEU A 225 -14.23 -1.24 -3.16
C LEU A 225 -14.50 -2.48 -4.04
N ASN A 226 -14.35 -3.69 -3.48
CA ASN A 226 -14.70 -4.93 -4.14
C ASN A 226 -16.20 -4.99 -4.48
N TYR A 227 -17.06 -4.54 -3.58
CA TYR A 227 -18.50 -4.41 -3.84
C TYR A 227 -18.81 -3.46 -5.00
N LEU A 228 -18.16 -2.29 -5.07
CA LEU A 228 -18.33 -1.36 -6.20
C LEU A 228 -17.87 -1.96 -7.54
N ARG A 229 -16.75 -2.69 -7.55
CA ARG A 229 -16.29 -3.43 -8.74
C ARG A 229 -17.29 -4.51 -9.13
N HIS A 230 -17.84 -5.23 -8.15
CA HIS A 230 -18.84 -6.26 -8.37
C HIS A 230 -20.10 -5.67 -9.00
N LEU A 231 -20.61 -4.56 -8.47
CA LEU A 231 -21.73 -3.82 -9.05
C LEU A 231 -21.43 -3.41 -10.50
N ALA A 232 -20.29 -2.79 -10.78
CA ALA A 232 -19.94 -2.37 -12.14
C ALA A 232 -20.00 -3.52 -13.16
N ARG A 233 -19.60 -4.74 -12.73
CA ARG A 233 -19.69 -5.95 -13.56
C ARG A 233 -21.12 -6.42 -13.75
N LEU A 234 -21.95 -6.37 -12.72
CA LEU A 234 -23.38 -6.68 -12.81
C LEU A 234 -24.14 -5.69 -13.69
N TYR A 235 -23.83 -4.39 -13.60
CA TYR A 235 -24.35 -3.37 -14.52
C TYR A 235 -23.91 -3.65 -15.96
N ARG A 236 -22.67 -4.07 -16.19
CA ARG A 236 -22.18 -4.43 -17.53
C ARG A 236 -22.91 -5.67 -18.08
N PHE A 237 -23.25 -6.62 -17.22
CA PHE A 237 -24.03 -7.80 -17.58
C PHE A 237 -25.50 -7.45 -17.90
N ARG A 238 -26.16 -6.68 -17.02
CA ARG A 238 -27.60 -6.36 -17.14
C ARG A 238 -27.90 -5.26 -18.16
N PHE A 239 -27.05 -4.24 -18.24
CA PHE A 239 -27.23 -3.04 -19.07
C PHE A 239 -26.01 -2.75 -19.97
N PRO A 240 -25.57 -3.71 -20.81
CA PRO A 240 -24.31 -3.62 -21.56
C PRO A 240 -24.21 -2.42 -22.50
N LYS A 241 -25.34 -1.90 -23.01
CA LYS A 241 -25.35 -0.69 -23.85
C LYS A 241 -25.19 0.58 -23.02
N LEU A 242 -25.92 0.69 -21.91
CA LEU A 242 -25.87 1.85 -21.03
C LEU A 242 -24.48 2.00 -20.40
N THR A 243 -23.88 0.91 -19.93
CA THR A 243 -22.52 0.95 -19.35
C THR A 243 -21.48 1.37 -20.37
N ARG A 244 -21.58 0.92 -21.63
CA ARG A 244 -20.68 1.35 -22.70
C ARG A 244 -20.90 2.83 -23.05
N PHE A 245 -22.14 3.30 -23.06
CA PHE A 245 -22.45 4.72 -23.28
C PHE A 245 -21.85 5.62 -22.18
N VAL A 246 -22.03 5.24 -20.91
CA VAL A 246 -21.48 5.97 -19.76
C VAL A 246 -19.95 5.96 -19.78
N SER A 247 -19.33 4.80 -20.04
CA SER A 247 -17.87 4.67 -20.19
C SER A 247 -17.34 5.55 -21.33
N PHE A 248 -18.04 5.57 -22.47
CA PHE A 248 -17.70 6.43 -23.60
C PHE A 248 -17.75 7.93 -23.23
N GLY A 249 -18.75 8.32 -22.43
CA GLY A 249 -18.87 9.67 -21.87
C GLY A 249 -17.72 10.06 -20.94
N PHE A 250 -17.32 9.17 -20.01
CA PHE A 250 -16.18 9.42 -19.13
C PHE A 250 -14.86 9.55 -19.89
N VAL A 251 -14.64 8.69 -20.89
CA VAL A 251 -13.47 8.81 -21.77
C VAL A 251 -13.52 10.15 -22.52
N GLY A 252 -14.67 10.52 -23.09
CA GLY A 252 -14.85 11.82 -23.75
C GLY A 252 -14.52 13.01 -22.85
N ALA A 253 -14.97 12.99 -21.60
CA ALA A 253 -14.65 14.02 -20.61
C ALA A 253 -13.14 14.07 -20.29
N SER A 254 -12.48 12.93 -20.17
CA SER A 254 -11.03 12.87 -20.00
C SER A 254 -10.27 13.46 -21.21
N GLY A 255 -10.77 13.23 -22.43
CA GLY A 255 -10.23 13.83 -23.64
C GLY A 255 -10.34 15.35 -23.63
N ALA A 256 -11.43 15.93 -23.09
CA ALA A 256 -11.55 17.39 -22.96
C ALA A 256 -10.49 17.97 -22.00
N ILE A 257 -10.13 17.24 -20.95
CA ILE A 257 -9.03 17.63 -20.05
C ILE A 257 -7.69 17.57 -20.79
N VAL A 258 -7.44 16.49 -21.55
CA VAL A 258 -6.23 16.35 -22.36
C VAL A 258 -6.12 17.47 -23.41
N ASP A 259 -7.22 17.79 -24.08
CA ASP A 259 -7.30 18.87 -25.06
C ASP A 259 -6.88 20.20 -24.44
N LEU A 260 -7.48 20.58 -23.31
CA LEU A 260 -7.16 21.83 -22.62
C LEU A 260 -5.70 21.88 -22.16
N LEU A 261 -5.18 20.80 -21.56
CA LEU A 261 -3.80 20.73 -21.08
C LEU A 261 -2.81 20.84 -22.24
N MET A 262 -3.04 20.11 -23.33
CA MET A 262 -2.16 20.15 -24.50
C MET A 262 -2.22 21.50 -25.20
N PHE A 263 -3.40 22.11 -25.30
CA PHE A 263 -3.56 23.45 -25.86
C PHE A 263 -2.73 24.48 -25.09
N LEU A 264 -2.81 24.49 -23.75
CA LEU A 264 -2.04 25.39 -22.90
C LEU A 264 -0.53 25.16 -23.02
N LEU A 265 -0.08 23.90 -23.08
CA LEU A 265 1.34 23.57 -23.27
C LEU A 265 1.86 24.01 -24.64
N LEU A 266 1.09 23.83 -25.72
CA LEU A 266 1.49 24.25 -27.06
C LEU A 266 1.55 25.77 -27.19
N LEU A 267 0.62 26.50 -26.56
CA LEU A 267 0.70 27.96 -26.47
C LEU A 267 1.95 28.40 -25.70
N HIS A 268 2.25 27.73 -24.57
CA HIS A 268 3.47 28.01 -23.80
C HIS A 268 4.75 27.72 -24.59
N ALA A 269 4.73 26.71 -25.46
CA ALA A 269 5.82 26.39 -26.37
C ALA A 269 5.93 27.36 -27.58
N GLY A 270 5.11 28.41 -27.65
CA GLY A 270 5.19 29.45 -28.67
C GLY A 270 4.43 29.16 -29.96
N LEU A 271 3.59 28.12 -30.02
CA LEU A 271 2.71 27.91 -31.17
C LEU A 271 1.58 28.95 -31.19
N ALA A 272 1.23 29.41 -32.39
CA ALA A 272 0.04 30.22 -32.58
C ALA A 272 -1.23 29.44 -32.16
N ALA A 273 -2.25 30.17 -31.71
CA ALA A 273 -3.46 29.57 -31.12
C ALA A 273 -4.21 28.62 -32.05
N TRP A 274 -4.33 28.96 -33.35
CA TRP A 274 -5.05 28.09 -34.28
C TRP A 274 -4.33 26.74 -34.54
N PRO A 275 -3.02 26.70 -34.87
CA PRO A 275 -2.28 25.43 -34.95
C PRO A 275 -2.26 24.64 -33.63
N ALA A 276 -2.13 25.33 -32.49
CA ALA A 276 -2.13 24.70 -31.17
C ALA A 276 -3.47 23.97 -30.89
N ALA A 277 -4.60 24.59 -31.23
CA ALA A 277 -5.92 23.99 -31.05
C ALA A 277 -6.11 22.73 -31.91
N VAL A 278 -5.68 22.76 -33.19
CA VAL A 278 -5.79 21.60 -34.08
C VAL A 278 -4.97 20.41 -33.56
N LEU A 279 -3.75 20.66 -33.10
CA LEU A 279 -2.87 19.62 -32.55
C LEU A 279 -3.39 19.07 -31.21
N ALA A 280 -3.89 19.93 -30.33
CA ALA A 280 -4.50 19.54 -29.06
C ALA A 280 -5.69 18.61 -29.26
N ILE A 281 -6.60 18.96 -30.18
CA ILE A 281 -7.78 18.15 -30.52
C ILE A 281 -7.35 16.78 -31.06
N TRP A 282 -6.34 16.74 -31.94
CA TRP A 282 -5.82 15.49 -32.47
C TRP A 282 -5.22 14.59 -31.37
N MET A 283 -4.46 15.15 -30.43
CA MET A 283 -3.91 14.41 -29.29
C MET A 283 -5.01 13.91 -28.34
N ALA A 284 -6.03 14.73 -28.06
CA ALA A 284 -7.19 14.35 -27.27
C ALA A 284 -8.01 13.24 -27.94
N MET A 285 -8.24 13.33 -29.25
CA MET A 285 -8.91 12.28 -30.03
C MET A 285 -8.11 10.98 -30.03
N THR A 286 -6.78 11.05 -30.11
CA THR A 286 -5.90 9.88 -30.01
C THR A 286 -6.01 9.22 -28.64
N SER A 287 -5.98 10.02 -27.56
CA SER A 287 -6.18 9.52 -26.19
C SER A 287 -7.53 8.84 -26.02
N ASN A 288 -8.61 9.50 -26.49
CA ASN A 288 -9.96 8.97 -26.44
C ASN A 288 -10.11 7.66 -27.23
N PHE A 289 -9.46 7.55 -28.39
CA PHE A 289 -9.45 6.31 -29.16
C PHE A 289 -8.78 5.17 -28.39
N VAL A 290 -7.59 5.41 -27.84
CA VAL A 290 -6.83 4.39 -27.09
C VAL A 290 -7.62 3.92 -25.87
N LEU A 291 -8.21 4.85 -25.12
CA LEU A 291 -9.00 4.53 -23.92
C LEU A 291 -10.30 3.82 -24.28
N ASN A 292 -11.04 4.26 -25.31
CA ASN A 292 -12.26 3.58 -25.73
C ASN A 292 -11.98 2.18 -26.27
N ARG A 293 -10.87 1.97 -26.98
CA ARG A 293 -10.46 0.64 -27.44
C ARG A 293 -10.10 -0.30 -26.29
N LYS A 294 -9.44 0.21 -25.24
CA LYS A 294 -9.00 -0.60 -24.08
C LYS A 294 -10.10 -0.83 -23.04
N LEU A 295 -10.99 0.14 -22.83
CA LEU A 295 -11.94 0.13 -21.70
C LEU A 295 -13.39 -0.05 -22.17
N THR A 296 -13.87 0.84 -23.04
CA THR A 296 -15.28 0.92 -23.45
C THR A 296 -15.69 -0.21 -24.39
N PHE A 297 -14.85 -0.51 -25.39
CA PHE A 297 -15.10 -1.49 -26.44
C PHE A 297 -14.04 -2.59 -26.49
N ALA A 298 -13.52 -2.97 -25.32
CA ALA A 298 -12.54 -4.04 -25.19
C ALA A 298 -13.05 -5.34 -25.85
N GLY A 299 -12.30 -5.86 -26.82
CA GLY A 299 -12.58 -7.12 -27.53
C GLY A 299 -12.74 -6.98 -29.05
N HIS A 300 -11.65 -7.32 -29.77
CA HIS A 300 -11.52 -7.58 -31.22
C HIS A 300 -11.98 -6.51 -32.23
N GLY A 301 -11.10 -6.17 -33.19
CA GLY A 301 -11.40 -5.28 -34.31
C GLY A 301 -10.50 -5.50 -35.54
N TYR A 302 -10.79 -4.79 -36.64
CA TYR A 302 -10.20 -4.97 -37.99
C TYR A 302 -8.77 -4.44 -38.16
N GLY A 303 -8.10 -4.03 -37.07
CA GLY A 303 -6.74 -3.50 -37.07
C GLY A 303 -6.70 -1.99 -36.78
N TRP A 304 -5.62 -1.55 -36.12
CA TRP A 304 -5.49 -0.21 -35.52
C TRP A 304 -5.75 0.96 -36.48
N PRO A 305 -5.25 0.99 -37.74
CA PRO A 305 -5.42 2.16 -38.61
C PRO A 305 -6.86 2.37 -39.08
N ARG A 306 -7.58 1.29 -39.40
CA ARG A 306 -8.97 1.37 -39.90
C ARG A 306 -9.92 1.83 -38.79
N GLU A 307 -9.74 1.31 -37.59
CA GLU A 307 -10.56 1.69 -36.44
C GLU A 307 -10.29 3.14 -36.02
N TYR A 308 -9.03 3.58 -36.05
CA TYR A 308 -8.68 4.97 -35.76
C TYR A 308 -9.32 5.94 -36.74
N LEU A 309 -9.25 5.65 -38.05
CA LEU A 309 -9.88 6.48 -39.07
C LEU A 309 -11.41 6.52 -38.90
N ALA A 310 -12.04 5.36 -38.68
CA ALA A 310 -13.48 5.27 -38.46
C ALA A 310 -13.91 5.99 -37.18
N PHE A 311 -13.09 5.94 -36.12
CA PHE A 311 -13.30 6.71 -34.89
C PHE A 311 -13.24 8.21 -35.15
N CYS A 312 -12.20 8.69 -35.83
CA CYS A 312 -12.04 10.11 -36.16
C CYS A 312 -13.21 10.62 -37.01
N LEU A 313 -13.64 9.87 -38.02
CA LEU A 313 -14.79 10.23 -38.87
C LEU A 313 -16.09 10.25 -38.06
N SER A 314 -16.29 9.29 -37.16
CA SER A 314 -17.46 9.23 -36.27
C SER A 314 -17.50 10.45 -35.34
N CYS A 315 -16.37 10.81 -34.74
CA CYS A 315 -16.21 11.99 -33.90
C CYS A 315 -16.45 13.31 -34.64
N PHE A 316 -16.02 13.39 -35.91
CA PHE A 316 -16.29 14.55 -36.76
C PHE A 316 -17.79 14.74 -36.98
N VAL A 317 -18.54 13.66 -37.26
CA VAL A 317 -19.99 13.73 -37.42
C VAL A 317 -20.66 14.23 -36.14
N GLY A 318 -20.28 13.74 -34.95
CA GLY A 318 -20.87 14.26 -33.71
C GLY A 318 -20.47 15.69 -33.40
N ALA A 319 -19.30 16.17 -33.84
CA ALA A 319 -18.92 17.59 -33.73
C ALA A 319 -19.82 18.49 -34.58
N VAL A 320 -20.17 18.05 -35.80
CA VAL A 320 -21.14 18.72 -36.67
C VAL A 320 -22.54 18.72 -36.04
N VAL A 321 -23.00 17.58 -35.52
CA VAL A 321 -24.29 17.48 -34.81
C VAL A 321 -24.34 18.39 -33.60
N ASN A 322 -23.30 18.39 -32.76
CA ASN A 322 -23.19 19.28 -31.60
C ASN A 322 -23.34 20.75 -32.01
N SER A 323 -22.55 21.17 -33.00
CA SER A 323 -22.57 22.55 -33.49
C SER A 323 -23.92 22.92 -34.11
N GLY A 324 -24.51 22.03 -34.90
CA GLY A 324 -25.81 22.23 -35.55
C GLY A 324 -26.96 22.33 -34.54
N VAL A 325 -27.01 21.45 -33.53
CA VAL A 325 -28.03 21.52 -32.46
C VAL A 325 -27.87 22.80 -31.66
N ARG A 326 -26.64 23.18 -31.28
CA ARG A 326 -26.38 24.41 -30.53
C ARG A 326 -26.83 25.64 -31.30
N VAL A 327 -26.40 25.79 -32.56
CA VAL A 327 -26.75 26.94 -33.40
C VAL A 327 -28.25 26.95 -33.69
N GLY A 328 -28.83 25.79 -34.05
CA GLY A 328 -30.26 25.66 -34.32
C GLY A 328 -31.13 26.05 -33.13
N LEU A 329 -30.80 25.61 -31.91
CA LEU A 329 -31.54 25.98 -30.70
C LEU A 329 -31.44 27.49 -30.40
N ILE A 330 -30.25 28.07 -30.51
CA ILE A 330 -30.02 29.51 -30.30
C ILE A 330 -30.79 30.34 -31.32
N SER A 331 -30.79 29.93 -32.59
CA SER A 331 -31.46 30.66 -33.68
C SER A 331 -32.98 30.47 -33.70
N ALA A 332 -33.49 29.32 -33.26
CA ALA A 332 -34.92 29.00 -33.34
C ALA A 332 -35.72 29.38 -32.09
N LEU A 333 -35.08 29.43 -30.92
CA LEU A 333 -35.79 29.57 -29.64
C LEU A 333 -35.17 30.68 -28.77
N PRO A 334 -35.90 31.78 -28.49
CA PRO A 334 -35.40 32.92 -27.73
C PRO A 334 -34.83 32.57 -26.34
N TRP A 335 -35.41 31.56 -25.67
CA TRP A 335 -34.92 31.10 -24.36
C TRP A 335 -33.47 30.60 -24.43
N PHE A 336 -33.11 29.89 -25.49
CA PHE A 336 -31.76 29.36 -25.69
C PHE A 336 -30.76 30.43 -26.14
N ALA A 337 -31.22 31.51 -26.80
CA ALA A 337 -30.38 32.68 -27.05
C ALA A 337 -29.96 33.37 -25.74
N GLN A 338 -30.86 33.43 -24.76
CA GLN A 338 -30.56 33.96 -23.42
C GLN A 338 -29.79 32.97 -22.54
N HIS A 339 -29.95 31.66 -22.76
CA HIS A 339 -29.30 30.58 -22.01
C HIS A 339 -28.41 29.73 -22.93
N ALA A 340 -27.42 30.37 -23.58
CA ALA A 340 -26.56 29.71 -24.57
C ALA A 340 -25.81 28.48 -24.01
N TRP A 341 -25.53 28.44 -22.71
CA TRP A 341 -24.94 27.28 -22.04
C TRP A 341 -25.85 26.03 -22.09
N ALA A 342 -27.17 26.20 -22.03
CA ALA A 342 -28.12 25.10 -22.10
C ALA A 342 -28.19 24.51 -23.53
N ALA A 343 -28.13 25.38 -24.55
CA ALA A 343 -28.02 24.96 -25.95
C ALA A 343 -26.70 24.22 -26.21
N ALA A 344 -25.60 24.70 -25.63
CA ALA A 344 -24.31 24.02 -25.70
C ALA A 344 -24.33 22.65 -25.01
N MET A 345 -24.96 22.53 -23.84
CA MET A 345 -25.08 21.25 -23.13
C MET A 345 -25.91 20.23 -23.93
N LEU A 346 -27.03 20.64 -24.52
CA LEU A 346 -27.84 19.78 -25.39
C LEU A 346 -27.11 19.40 -26.69
N GLY A 347 -26.32 20.31 -27.26
CA GLY A 347 -25.43 20.03 -28.38
C GLY A 347 -24.38 18.97 -28.02
N ILE A 348 -23.70 19.12 -26.89
CA ILE A 348 -22.69 18.18 -26.39
C ILE A 348 -23.30 16.79 -26.17
N LEU A 349 -24.46 16.71 -25.50
CA LEU A 349 -25.16 15.45 -25.27
C LEU A 349 -25.60 14.77 -26.58
N SER A 350 -26.10 15.55 -27.54
CA SER A 350 -26.48 15.04 -28.87
C SER A 350 -25.26 14.54 -29.64
N GLY A 351 -24.17 15.31 -29.66
CA GLY A 351 -22.90 14.91 -30.27
C GLY A 351 -22.32 13.64 -29.63
N LEU A 352 -22.38 13.52 -28.30
CA LEU A 352 -21.95 12.33 -27.57
C LEU A 352 -22.76 11.09 -27.97
N ALA A 353 -24.08 11.20 -28.07
CA ALA A 353 -24.97 10.12 -28.48
C ALA A 353 -24.69 9.63 -29.92
N PHE A 354 -24.46 10.56 -30.85
CA PHE A 354 -24.07 10.24 -32.22
C PHE A 354 -22.67 9.62 -32.28
N ASN A 355 -21.69 10.21 -31.59
CA ASN A 355 -20.33 9.67 -31.50
C ASN A 355 -20.33 8.24 -30.99
N PHE A 356 -21.05 7.97 -29.90
CA PHE A 356 -21.18 6.62 -29.34
C PHE A 356 -21.80 5.64 -30.36
N SER A 357 -22.95 6.01 -30.95
CA SER A 357 -23.69 5.13 -31.86
C SER A 357 -22.89 4.80 -33.12
N LEU A 358 -22.18 5.78 -33.68
CA LEU A 358 -21.34 5.60 -34.86
C LEU A 358 -20.06 4.82 -34.52
N CYS A 359 -19.41 5.13 -33.39
CA CYS A 359 -18.24 4.38 -32.95
C CYS A 359 -18.57 2.91 -32.66
N GLU A 360 -19.68 2.61 -31.99
CA GLU A 360 -20.12 1.23 -31.74
C GLU A 360 -20.37 0.46 -33.05
N ARG A 361 -20.94 1.12 -34.06
CA ARG A 361 -21.37 0.48 -35.31
C ARG A 361 -20.25 0.36 -36.35
N PHE A 362 -19.36 1.35 -36.41
CA PHE A 362 -18.38 1.50 -37.50
C PHE A 362 -16.92 1.43 -37.02
N ALA A 363 -16.59 2.04 -35.88
CA ALA A 363 -15.20 2.05 -35.37
C ALA A 363 -14.85 0.76 -34.61
N PHE A 364 -15.75 0.28 -33.75
CA PHE A 364 -15.54 -0.85 -32.85
C PHE A 364 -16.56 -1.97 -33.08
N ARG A 365 -16.77 -2.32 -34.34
CA ARG A 365 -17.71 -3.37 -34.72
C ARG A 365 -17.25 -4.73 -34.21
N GLN A 366 -18.07 -5.38 -33.38
CA GLN A 366 -17.80 -6.74 -32.91
C GLN A 366 -17.82 -7.73 -34.08
N SER A 367 -16.73 -8.48 -34.26
CA SER A 367 -16.70 -9.65 -35.16
C SER A 367 -17.69 -10.69 -34.62
N LYS A 368 -18.56 -11.24 -35.49
CA LYS A 368 -19.35 -12.43 -35.16
C LYS A 368 -18.42 -13.65 -35.11
N THR A 369 -17.67 -13.83 -34.04
CA THR A 369 -16.97 -15.10 -33.80
C THR A 369 -18.02 -16.15 -33.44
N ASN A 370 -18.06 -17.21 -34.24
CA ASN A 370 -18.95 -18.35 -34.07
C ASN A 370 -18.66 -19.01 -32.70
N PRO A 371 -19.60 -19.04 -31.73
CA PRO A 371 -19.38 -19.60 -30.40
C PRO A 371 -18.87 -21.05 -30.39
N MET A 372 -19.14 -21.80 -31.48
CA MET A 372 -18.64 -23.17 -31.65
C MET A 372 -17.12 -23.27 -31.85
N ARG A 373 -16.45 -22.20 -32.32
CA ARG A 373 -15.00 -22.21 -32.56
C ARG A 373 -14.21 -22.04 -31.26
N GLU A 374 -14.70 -21.21 -30.35
CA GLU A 374 -14.16 -21.05 -29.00
C GLU A 374 -14.38 -22.33 -28.17
N ARG A 375 -15.58 -22.91 -28.27
CA ARG A 375 -15.92 -24.17 -27.58
C ARG A 375 -15.09 -25.36 -28.06
N ARG A 376 -14.77 -25.44 -29.37
CA ARG A 376 -13.85 -26.46 -29.92
C ARG A 376 -12.40 -26.26 -29.48
N ARG A 377 -11.96 -25.02 -29.29
CA ARG A 377 -10.61 -24.69 -28.84
C ARG A 377 -10.41 -25.07 -27.37
N ILE A 378 -11.38 -24.74 -26.52
CA ILE A 378 -11.40 -25.11 -25.09
C ILE A 378 -11.46 -26.64 -24.92
N LEU A 379 -12.22 -27.35 -25.77
CA LEU A 379 -12.29 -28.82 -25.75
C LEU A 379 -11.05 -29.51 -26.33
N GLN A 380 -10.22 -28.82 -27.11
CA GLN A 380 -8.95 -29.35 -27.62
C GLN A 380 -7.77 -29.13 -26.66
N GLU A 381 -7.90 -28.21 -25.70
CA GLU A 381 -6.84 -27.86 -24.74
C GLU A 381 -6.96 -28.59 -23.39
N ALA A 382 -7.96 -29.46 -23.19
CA ALA A 382 -8.17 -30.25 -21.96
C ALA A 382 -8.39 -31.76 -22.27
N PRO A 383 -7.35 -32.62 -22.23
CA PRO A 383 -7.47 -34.01 -22.70
C PRO A 383 -8.20 -34.98 -21.74
N ASN A 384 -8.45 -34.60 -20.47
CA ASN A 384 -8.80 -35.55 -19.41
C ASN A 384 -10.16 -35.31 -18.73
N LEU A 385 -11.20 -34.97 -19.49
CA LEU A 385 -12.58 -35.04 -19.01
C LEU A 385 -13.43 -35.77 -20.07
N GLN A 386 -13.50 -37.10 -19.97
CA GLN A 386 -14.55 -37.86 -20.65
C GLN A 386 -15.89 -37.58 -19.94
N PRO A 387 -16.93 -37.15 -20.67
CA PRO A 387 -18.27 -37.09 -20.10
C PRO A 387 -18.86 -38.52 -20.01
N PRO A 388 -19.76 -38.79 -19.04
CA PRO A 388 -20.45 -40.07 -18.98
C PRO A 388 -21.37 -40.23 -20.20
N GLU A 389 -21.42 -41.46 -20.71
CA GLU A 389 -22.33 -41.86 -21.78
C GLU A 389 -23.78 -41.67 -21.34
N THR A 390 -24.54 -40.84 -22.06
CA THR A 390 -26.00 -40.93 -22.06
C THR A 390 -26.51 -40.94 -23.48
N SER A 391 -27.07 -42.09 -23.83
CA SER A 391 -27.89 -42.39 -24.99
C SER A 391 -29.05 -41.43 -25.19
N ALA A 392 -29.39 -41.21 -26.47
CA ALA A 392 -30.69 -40.81 -27.00
C ALA A 392 -31.27 -39.46 -26.52
N PHE A 393 -31.20 -38.45 -27.38
CA PHE A 393 -32.38 -37.73 -27.90
C PHE A 393 -31.93 -36.83 -29.05
N ALA A 394 -32.16 -37.28 -30.28
CA ALA A 394 -32.16 -36.46 -31.48
C ALA A 394 -33.57 -35.85 -31.67
N HIS A 395 -33.61 -34.70 -32.35
CA HIS A 395 -34.76 -33.89 -32.76
C HIS A 395 -35.39 -32.93 -31.73
N ALA A 396 -35.14 -31.63 -31.93
CA ALA A 396 -36.16 -30.74 -32.51
C ALA A 396 -35.56 -29.33 -32.71
N SER A 397 -35.24 -29.02 -33.96
CA SER A 397 -35.16 -27.65 -34.46
C SER A 397 -36.55 -27.02 -34.38
N GLY A 398 -36.70 -26.01 -33.52
CA GLY A 398 -37.93 -25.22 -33.41
C GLY A 398 -37.59 -23.75 -33.37
N ASP A 399 -37.78 -23.08 -34.51
CA ASP A 399 -37.94 -21.63 -34.58
C ASP A 399 -39.03 -21.18 -33.61
N VAL A 400 -38.70 -20.25 -32.71
CA VAL A 400 -39.69 -19.44 -32.01
C VAL A 400 -39.41 -17.97 -32.31
N THR A 401 -39.92 -17.56 -33.47
CA THR A 401 -40.36 -16.19 -33.70
C THR A 401 -41.56 -15.90 -32.79
N GLY A 402 -41.44 -14.95 -31.87
CA GLY A 402 -42.53 -14.63 -30.93
C GLY A 402 -42.31 -13.32 -30.18
N ALA A 403 -42.82 -12.25 -30.77
CA ALA A 403 -42.90 -10.87 -30.30
C ALA A 403 -43.09 -10.63 -28.78
N GLN A 404 -42.36 -9.65 -28.25
CA GLN A 404 -42.97 -8.48 -27.60
C GLN A 404 -42.03 -7.26 -27.73
N ARG A 405 -42.37 -6.37 -28.66
CA ARG A 405 -41.74 -5.06 -28.86
C ARG A 405 -42.25 -4.09 -27.80
N GLY A 406 -41.39 -3.73 -26.85
CA GLY A 406 -41.54 -2.54 -26.01
C GLY A 406 -41.04 -1.30 -26.76
N SER A 407 -41.95 -0.66 -27.48
CA SER A 407 -41.76 0.61 -28.18
C SER A 407 -41.73 1.78 -27.20
N TRP A 408 -40.55 2.24 -26.76
CA TRP A 408 -40.42 3.51 -26.02
C TRP A 408 -39.17 4.37 -26.31
N LEU A 409 -38.40 4.11 -27.38
CA LEU A 409 -37.24 4.95 -27.74
C LEU A 409 -37.18 5.41 -29.20
N PHE A 410 -38.20 5.15 -30.02
CA PHE A 410 -38.18 5.50 -31.45
C PHE A 410 -39.06 6.70 -31.85
N ARG A 411 -39.84 7.28 -30.92
CA ARG A 411 -40.71 8.44 -31.22
C ARG A 411 -40.09 9.81 -30.93
N GLY A 412 -38.88 9.87 -30.36
CA GLY A 412 -38.13 11.12 -30.18
C GLY A 412 -37.16 11.47 -31.33
N PHE A 413 -36.90 10.54 -32.24
CA PHE A 413 -35.78 10.64 -33.20
C PHE A 413 -36.15 11.26 -34.57
N VAL A 414 -37.42 11.60 -34.80
CA VAL A 414 -37.89 12.17 -36.09
C VAL A 414 -38.19 13.67 -36.01
N VAL A 415 -38.20 14.28 -34.81
CA VAL A 415 -38.57 15.71 -34.66
C VAL A 415 -37.37 16.66 -34.81
N LEU A 416 -36.12 16.17 -34.68
CA LEU A 416 -34.91 17.02 -34.81
C LEU A 416 -34.21 16.92 -36.17
N ALA A 417 -34.48 15.87 -36.97
CA ALA A 417 -33.91 15.71 -38.31
C ALA A 417 -34.56 16.64 -39.36
N VAL A 418 -35.71 17.24 -39.06
CA VAL A 418 -36.45 18.14 -39.98
C VAL A 418 -35.95 19.59 -39.89
N ILE A 419 -35.23 19.98 -38.83
CA ILE A 419 -34.77 21.37 -38.64
C ILE A 419 -33.48 21.67 -39.42
N SER A 420 -32.68 20.66 -39.78
CA SER A 420 -31.47 20.87 -40.60
C SER A 420 -31.75 21.12 -42.09
N SER A 421 -32.98 20.85 -42.55
CA SER A 421 -33.35 20.90 -43.97
C SER A 421 -33.98 22.22 -44.42
N VAL A 422 -34.18 23.19 -43.52
CA VAL A 422 -34.97 24.42 -43.82
C VAL A 422 -34.15 25.72 -43.75
N VAL A 423 -32.90 25.70 -43.26
CA VAL A 423 -32.10 26.94 -43.11
C VAL A 423 -31.13 27.20 -44.28
N TRP A 424 -30.98 26.28 -45.24
CA TRP A 424 -30.09 26.48 -46.40
C TRP A 424 -30.79 27.01 -47.67
N ALA A 425 -32.08 27.36 -47.58
CA ALA A 425 -32.85 27.83 -48.71
C ALA A 425 -33.79 29.00 -48.34
N ARG A 426 -33.22 30.17 -48.05
CA ARG A 426 -33.79 31.52 -48.35
C ARG A 426 -33.03 32.63 -47.63
N GLY A 427 -32.37 33.49 -48.42
CA GLY A 427 -31.85 34.79 -48.00
C GLY A 427 -30.33 34.89 -48.16
N LEU A 428 -29.76 35.75 -48.99
CA LEU A 428 -30.26 36.85 -49.80
C LEU A 428 -29.27 37.06 -50.96
N TRP A 429 -29.79 37.29 -52.16
CA TRP A 429 -29.09 38.04 -53.21
C TRP A 429 -30.02 39.17 -53.69
N SER A 430 -29.42 40.33 -53.93
CA SER A 430 -29.89 41.53 -54.64
C SER A 430 -30.57 42.68 -53.84
N GLN A 431 -29.84 43.81 -53.71
CA GLN A 431 -29.95 45.05 -54.51
C GLN A 431 -28.59 45.81 -54.39
N THR A 432 -27.66 45.78 -55.37
CA THR A 432 -27.41 46.68 -56.55
C THR A 432 -27.11 48.16 -56.18
N ARG A 433 -26.04 48.86 -56.63
CA ARG A 433 -25.46 49.12 -57.99
C ARG A 433 -24.00 49.67 -57.88
N LYS A 434 -22.97 49.14 -58.60
CA LYS A 434 -22.34 49.54 -59.92
C LYS A 434 -21.48 50.84 -59.92
N PRO A 435 -20.50 51.09 -60.85
CA PRO A 435 -20.20 50.41 -62.14
C PRO A 435 -18.71 50.14 -62.56
N THR A 436 -18.54 49.10 -63.41
CA THR A 436 -17.73 48.85 -64.67
C THR A 436 -16.41 49.61 -64.96
N GLU A 437 -15.38 49.09 -65.68
CA GLU A 437 -15.36 48.27 -66.91
C GLU A 437 -13.93 47.79 -67.34
N ARG A 438 -13.83 46.61 -68.03
CA ARG A 438 -12.94 46.21 -69.16
C ARG A 438 -11.41 45.99 -68.91
N LEU A 439 -10.69 44.94 -69.38
CA LEU A 439 -10.73 44.04 -70.55
C LEU A 439 -10.01 42.68 -70.26
N GLN A 440 -10.40 41.61 -70.97
CA GLN A 440 -9.67 40.32 -71.20
C GLN A 440 -8.84 40.40 -72.52
N PRO A 441 -8.20 39.34 -73.12
CA PRO A 441 -7.99 37.91 -72.74
C PRO A 441 -6.58 37.29 -73.06
N THR A 442 -6.40 35.98 -72.73
CA THR A 442 -5.60 34.92 -73.46
C THR A 442 -4.06 35.04 -73.54
N ALA A 443 -3.21 34.01 -73.71
CA ALA A 443 -3.20 32.55 -73.67
C ALA A 443 -1.72 32.08 -73.79
N THR A 444 -1.40 30.87 -73.32
CA THR A 444 -0.36 29.90 -73.79
C THR A 444 1.14 30.27 -74.00
N GLU A 445 1.99 29.41 -73.39
CA GLU A 445 3.40 28.97 -73.63
C GLU A 445 4.05 29.22 -75.03
N PRO A 446 5.41 29.08 -75.27
CA PRO A 446 6.35 28.11 -74.67
C PRO A 446 7.87 28.49 -74.57
N SER A 447 8.68 27.50 -74.11
CA SER A 447 10.10 27.19 -74.45
C SER A 447 11.30 27.87 -73.74
N ARG A 448 12.14 26.99 -73.15
CA ARG A 448 13.58 27.05 -72.75
C ARG A 448 14.51 27.52 -73.90
N PRO A 449 15.81 27.95 -73.72
CA PRO A 449 16.84 27.14 -73.01
C PRO A 449 18.16 27.80 -72.48
N LEU A 450 18.95 26.95 -71.78
CA LEU A 450 20.44 26.78 -71.78
C LEU A 450 21.43 27.84 -71.19
N THR A 451 22.22 27.31 -70.22
CA THR A 451 23.70 27.33 -70.04
C THR A 451 24.51 28.49 -69.44
N SER A 452 25.34 28.08 -68.45
CA SER A 452 26.81 28.26 -68.29
C SER A 452 27.17 28.87 -66.91
N MET A 453 28.23 28.59 -66.15
CA MET A 453 29.48 27.80 -66.16
C MET A 453 29.86 27.58 -64.66
N ALA A 454 30.23 26.38 -64.18
CA ALA A 454 31.58 25.82 -63.98
C ALA A 454 32.46 26.36 -62.80
N LYS A 455 33.12 25.39 -62.10
CA LYS A 455 34.25 25.44 -61.13
C LYS A 455 33.93 25.78 -59.65
N ALA A 456 34.59 25.23 -58.62
CA ALA A 456 35.44 24.04 -58.42
C ALA A 456 35.66 23.81 -56.91
N LYS A 457 35.56 22.54 -56.47
CA LYS A 457 36.43 21.83 -55.49
C LYS A 457 37.09 22.59 -54.32
N SER A 458 36.85 22.10 -53.11
CA SER A 458 37.93 21.73 -52.16
C SER A 458 37.47 20.64 -51.18
N ASN A 459 38.33 19.63 -51.06
CA ASN A 459 38.29 18.52 -50.10
C ASN A 459 38.66 19.00 -48.69
N VAL A 460 38.13 18.36 -47.65
CA VAL A 460 38.94 17.92 -46.50
C VAL A 460 38.54 16.49 -46.14
N GLU A 461 39.58 15.68 -45.99
CA GLU A 461 39.63 14.23 -45.90
C GLU A 461 39.08 13.69 -44.57
N SER A 462 38.47 12.51 -44.65
CA SER A 462 38.27 11.59 -43.53
C SER A 462 39.19 10.37 -43.72
N GLN A 463 40.17 10.23 -42.83
CA GLN A 463 40.86 8.98 -42.53
C GLN A 463 40.66 8.71 -41.03
N SER A 464 39.88 7.68 -40.69
CA SER A 464 40.38 6.35 -40.33
C SER A 464 41.12 6.30 -38.98
N SER A 465 40.40 5.87 -37.95
CA SER A 465 40.98 4.88 -37.02
C SER A 465 39.89 3.93 -36.51
N ALA A 466 40.18 2.65 -36.67
CA ALA A 466 39.33 1.53 -36.33
C ALA A 466 39.22 1.34 -34.81
N LYS A 467 38.01 1.05 -34.33
CA LYS A 467 37.77 0.07 -33.25
C LYS A 467 36.51 -0.69 -33.60
N GLY A 468 36.68 -1.94 -34.00
CA GLY A 468 35.61 -2.85 -34.36
C GLY A 468 34.65 -3.03 -33.18
N ALA A 469 33.37 -2.76 -33.43
CA ALA A 469 32.30 -3.30 -32.61
C ALA A 469 32.21 -4.80 -32.95
N ALA A 470 32.88 -5.61 -32.14
CA ALA A 470 32.66 -7.05 -32.14
C ALA A 470 31.17 -7.30 -31.87
N THR A 471 30.50 -7.84 -32.88
CA THR A 471 29.16 -8.39 -32.80
C THR A 471 29.28 -9.73 -32.07
N THR A 472 29.39 -9.69 -30.74
CA THR A 472 29.33 -10.91 -29.92
C THR A 472 27.88 -11.32 -29.77
N SER A 473 27.40 -12.17 -30.68
CA SER A 473 26.17 -12.96 -30.50
C SER A 473 26.39 -14.07 -29.47
N ALA A 474 26.84 -13.71 -28.26
CA ALA A 474 26.92 -14.65 -27.15
C ALA A 474 25.48 -15.04 -26.76
N ARG A 475 25.11 -16.30 -26.99
CA ARG A 475 23.90 -16.89 -26.39
C ARG A 475 23.99 -16.65 -24.88
N LEU A 476 23.00 -15.97 -24.31
CA LEU A 476 22.83 -15.90 -22.87
C LEU A 476 22.79 -17.34 -22.31
N PRO A 477 23.54 -17.67 -21.25
CA PRO A 477 23.67 -19.03 -20.71
C PRO A 477 22.44 -19.41 -19.87
N LEU A 478 21.24 -19.24 -20.41
CA LEU A 478 19.98 -19.66 -19.82
C LEU A 478 19.59 -21.00 -20.43
N ASN A 479 19.78 -22.08 -19.68
CA ASN A 479 19.30 -23.42 -20.04
C ASN A 479 17.94 -23.63 -19.39
N SER A 480 16.88 -23.77 -20.18
CA SER A 480 15.49 -23.91 -19.69
C SER A 480 15.18 -25.24 -18.99
N HIS A 481 16.21 -25.98 -18.56
CA HIS A 481 16.15 -27.27 -17.88
C HIS A 481 17.46 -27.53 -17.12
N LEU A 482 17.86 -26.66 -16.19
CA LEU A 482 18.91 -27.01 -15.24
C LEU A 482 18.35 -28.07 -14.28
N GLY A 483 18.80 -29.32 -14.44
CA GLY A 483 18.40 -30.41 -13.55
C GLY A 483 19.08 -30.29 -12.19
N PHE A 484 18.41 -29.66 -11.22
CA PHE A 484 18.94 -29.49 -9.87
C PHE A 484 19.14 -30.81 -9.10
N GLY A 485 18.60 -31.93 -9.60
CA GLY A 485 18.73 -33.25 -8.99
C GLY A 485 17.76 -33.48 -7.81
N PHE A 486 16.80 -32.58 -7.60
CA PHE A 486 15.81 -32.65 -6.52
C PHE A 486 14.39 -32.67 -7.10
N SER A 487 13.46 -33.37 -6.44
CA SER A 487 12.05 -33.29 -6.80
C SER A 487 11.41 -32.03 -6.22
N ASP A 488 10.41 -31.47 -6.92
CA ASP A 488 9.63 -30.32 -6.45
C ASP A 488 9.02 -30.52 -5.07
N ILE A 489 8.63 -31.75 -4.75
CA ILE A 489 8.03 -32.13 -3.46
C ILE A 489 9.07 -32.03 -2.35
N ASP A 490 10.28 -32.54 -2.58
CA ASP A 490 11.36 -32.50 -1.59
C ASP A 490 11.78 -31.06 -1.31
N ILE A 491 11.84 -30.23 -2.36
CA ILE A 491 12.13 -28.79 -2.23
C ILE A 491 11.07 -28.10 -1.35
N GLU A 492 9.78 -28.28 -1.67
CA GLU A 492 8.69 -27.68 -0.87
C GLU A 492 8.67 -28.17 0.58
N GLN A 493 9.03 -29.44 0.83
CA GLN A 493 9.13 -30.00 2.17
C GLN A 493 10.30 -29.37 2.96
N ARG A 494 11.49 -29.25 2.36
CA ARG A 494 12.63 -28.57 2.99
C ARG A 494 12.33 -27.11 3.29
N LEU A 495 11.81 -26.37 2.32
CA LEU A 495 11.40 -24.97 2.50
C LEU A 495 10.41 -24.82 3.68
N ARG A 496 9.45 -25.75 3.81
CA ARG A 496 8.50 -25.74 4.92
C ARG A 496 9.14 -26.09 6.27
N ALA A 497 10.05 -27.07 6.30
CA ALA A 497 10.76 -27.43 7.51
C ALA A 497 11.66 -26.28 8.00
N ASP A 498 12.46 -25.72 7.10
CA ASP A 498 13.36 -24.60 7.40
C ASP A 498 12.57 -23.37 7.87
N ALA A 499 11.47 -23.01 7.19
CA ALA A 499 10.66 -21.86 7.57
C ALA A 499 9.96 -22.04 8.92
N ARG A 500 9.45 -23.25 9.20
CA ARG A 500 8.81 -23.56 10.50
C ARG A 500 9.80 -23.48 11.65
N TYR A 501 11.02 -23.97 11.46
CA TYR A 501 12.04 -23.87 12.50
C TYR A 501 12.49 -22.42 12.66
N LEU A 502 12.89 -21.77 11.56
CA LEU A 502 13.41 -20.41 11.60
C LEU A 502 12.38 -19.42 12.14
N ALA A 503 11.09 -19.58 11.85
CA ALA A 503 10.01 -18.75 12.38
C ALA A 503 9.26 -19.36 13.59
N SER A 504 9.91 -20.23 14.37
CA SER A 504 9.31 -20.79 15.60
C SER A 504 9.52 -19.88 16.81
N ASP A 505 8.58 -19.96 17.76
CA ASP A 505 8.68 -19.32 19.07
C ASP A 505 9.96 -19.72 19.83
N GLU A 506 10.51 -20.91 19.57
CA GLU A 506 11.78 -21.36 20.18
C GLU A 506 12.95 -20.45 19.82
N LEU A 507 12.90 -19.79 18.66
CA LEU A 507 13.88 -18.83 18.22
C LEU A 507 13.55 -17.41 18.65
N GLU A 508 12.54 -17.21 19.52
CA GLU A 508 12.26 -15.94 20.18
C GLU A 508 12.20 -14.74 19.21
N GLY A 509 11.68 -14.97 18.00
CA GLY A 509 11.60 -13.95 16.95
C GLY A 509 12.93 -13.46 16.40
N ARG A 510 14.01 -14.24 16.62
CA ARG A 510 15.39 -13.97 16.18
C ARG A 510 15.82 -12.54 16.51
N GLY A 511 15.37 -12.03 17.65
CA GLY A 511 15.73 -10.69 18.10
C GLY A 511 17.22 -10.61 18.34
N THR A 512 17.86 -9.52 17.91
CA THR A 512 19.31 -9.27 18.08
C THR A 512 19.83 -9.34 19.53
N GLN A 513 18.94 -9.41 20.51
CA GLN A 513 19.24 -9.53 21.94
C GLN A 513 18.76 -10.84 22.58
N THR A 514 18.13 -11.74 21.81
CA THR A 514 17.54 -13.00 22.27
C THR A 514 18.53 -14.16 22.14
N ALA A 515 18.29 -15.32 22.75
CA ALA A 515 19.12 -16.51 22.49
C ALA A 515 18.83 -17.08 21.09
N GLY A 516 17.61 -16.83 20.59
CA GLY A 516 17.16 -17.26 19.28
C GLY A 516 18.02 -16.82 18.08
N ILE A 517 18.63 -15.62 18.13
CA ILE A 517 19.54 -15.18 17.05
C ILE A 517 20.79 -16.07 16.93
N ASP A 518 21.32 -16.56 18.06
CA ASP A 518 22.47 -17.46 18.05
C ASP A 518 22.08 -18.85 17.54
N LYS A 519 20.95 -19.40 18.03
CA LYS A 519 20.38 -20.66 17.55
C LYS A 519 20.12 -20.64 16.04
N ALA A 520 19.57 -19.53 15.52
CA ALA A 520 19.35 -19.36 14.10
C ALA A 520 20.67 -19.34 13.31
N SER A 521 21.69 -18.64 13.83
CA SER A 521 23.00 -18.58 13.17
C SER A 521 23.68 -19.96 13.07
N GLU A 522 23.58 -20.76 14.12
CA GLU A 522 24.13 -22.13 14.16
C GLU A 522 23.36 -23.07 13.23
N TYR A 523 22.03 -22.95 13.18
CA TYR A 523 21.19 -23.69 12.23
C TYR A 523 21.61 -23.39 10.79
N ILE A 524 21.69 -22.11 10.41
CA ILE A 524 22.05 -21.70 9.05
C ILE A 524 23.46 -22.19 8.68
N ALA A 525 24.43 -22.09 9.61
CA ALA A 525 25.80 -22.56 9.37
C ALA A 525 25.84 -24.08 9.12
N ARG A 526 25.04 -24.85 9.87
CA ARG A 526 24.89 -26.30 9.66
C ARG A 526 24.24 -26.60 8.31
N GLU A 527 23.14 -25.94 7.96
CA GLU A 527 22.46 -26.14 6.68
C GLU A 527 23.35 -25.81 5.48
N PHE A 528 24.19 -24.76 5.58
CA PHE A 528 25.20 -24.48 4.56
C PHE A 528 26.25 -25.59 4.46
N ALA A 529 26.75 -26.11 5.59
CA ALA A 529 27.72 -27.20 5.59
C ALA A 529 27.11 -28.50 5.01
N GLU A 530 25.87 -28.83 5.37
CA GLU A 530 25.13 -30.00 4.85
C GLU A 530 24.81 -29.87 3.36
N ALA A 531 24.57 -28.65 2.88
CA ALA A 531 24.45 -28.35 1.45
C ALA A 531 25.77 -28.52 0.67
N GLY A 532 26.91 -28.69 1.36
CA GLY A 532 28.23 -28.88 0.75
C GLY A 532 29.01 -27.58 0.52
N LEU A 533 28.61 -26.47 1.13
CA LEU A 533 29.35 -25.21 1.05
C LEU A 533 30.61 -25.26 1.92
N ASN A 534 31.64 -24.54 1.50
CA ASN A 534 32.82 -24.29 2.32
C ASN A 534 32.51 -23.24 3.40
N THR A 535 32.29 -23.73 4.62
CA THR A 535 32.10 -22.92 5.82
C THR A 535 33.40 -22.67 6.59
N ASN A 536 34.54 -23.16 6.09
CA ASN A 536 35.89 -23.00 6.68
C ASN A 536 36.83 -22.24 5.74
N SER A 537 36.29 -21.37 4.89
CA SER A 537 37.06 -20.63 3.88
C SER A 537 38.08 -19.66 4.49
N THR A 538 37.96 -19.35 5.78
CA THR A 538 38.96 -18.59 6.57
C THR A 538 39.17 -19.23 7.94
N GLU A 539 40.21 -18.80 8.65
CA GLU A 539 40.48 -19.18 10.05
C GLU A 539 39.31 -18.85 11.01
N ARG A 540 38.32 -18.06 10.57
CA ARG A 540 37.17 -17.61 11.37
C ARG A 540 35.95 -18.56 11.30
N GLY A 541 36.04 -19.66 10.56
CA GLY A 541 34.90 -20.57 10.35
C GLY A 541 33.75 -19.88 9.58
N ALA A 542 32.50 -20.21 9.88
CA ALA A 542 31.33 -19.71 9.15
C ALA A 542 30.89 -18.29 9.57
N PHE A 543 31.46 -17.73 10.64
CA PHE A 543 30.91 -16.56 11.32
C PHE A 543 31.72 -15.30 11.09
N HIS A 544 31.09 -14.31 10.47
CA HIS A 544 31.59 -12.93 10.43
C HIS A 544 31.04 -12.17 11.64
N GLU A 545 31.83 -12.18 12.71
CA GLU A 545 31.46 -11.62 14.00
C GLU A 545 31.68 -10.10 14.08
N PHE A 546 30.74 -9.38 14.69
CA PHE A 546 30.88 -7.95 14.97
C PHE A 546 30.13 -7.57 16.26
N PRO A 547 30.66 -6.61 17.05
CA PRO A 547 29.99 -6.16 18.25
C PRO A 547 28.82 -5.24 17.91
N LEU A 548 27.62 -5.59 18.36
CA LEU A 548 26.49 -4.68 18.46
C LEU A 548 26.47 -4.08 19.87
N LEU A 549 26.64 -2.76 19.96
CA LEU A 549 26.32 -2.04 21.19
C LEU A 549 24.80 -2.14 21.39
N THR A 550 24.35 -2.91 22.37
CA THR A 550 22.93 -3.09 22.63
C THR A 550 22.33 -1.72 22.95
N ARG A 551 21.28 -1.33 22.23
CA ARG A 551 20.51 -0.10 22.49
C ARG A 551 19.97 -0.06 23.93
N GLU A 552 19.86 -1.22 24.58
CA GLU A 552 19.52 -1.43 25.99
C GLU A 552 20.58 -1.01 27.00
N ALA A 553 21.71 -0.52 26.53
CA ALA A 553 22.43 0.52 27.24
C ALA A 553 21.65 1.86 27.16
N VAL A 554 20.34 1.84 27.48
CA VAL A 554 19.56 3.06 27.63
C VAL A 554 20.29 3.84 28.70
N ALA A 555 20.63 5.09 28.39
CA ALA A 555 21.18 5.96 29.40
C ALA A 555 20.12 5.99 30.50
N THR A 556 20.44 5.51 31.70
CA THR A 556 19.51 5.51 32.81
C THR A 556 19.87 6.63 33.74
N VAL A 557 18.87 7.30 34.29
CA VAL A 557 19.09 8.08 35.50
C VAL A 557 19.48 7.07 36.60
N SER A 558 20.78 6.96 36.88
CA SER A 558 21.32 6.01 37.85
C SER A 558 21.22 6.54 39.27
N GLN A 559 21.16 7.87 39.42
CA GLN A 559 21.02 8.52 40.72
C GLN A 559 20.31 9.86 40.57
N VAL A 560 19.33 10.12 41.44
CA VAL A 560 18.78 11.44 41.70
C VAL A 560 18.98 11.73 43.18
N THR A 561 19.71 12.80 43.49
CA THR A 561 19.92 13.25 44.87
C THR A 561 19.46 14.67 45.01
N LEU A 562 18.65 14.92 46.04
CA LEU A 562 18.34 16.25 46.49
C LEU A 562 19.30 16.60 47.63
N GLN A 563 20.02 17.71 47.48
CA GLN A 563 20.89 18.26 48.51
C GLN A 563 20.14 19.36 49.26
N ASP A 564 20.04 19.19 50.57
CA ASP A 564 19.39 20.14 51.47
C ASP A 564 20.37 21.26 51.93
N PRO A 565 19.89 22.25 52.71
CA PRO A 565 20.72 23.35 53.23
C PRO A 565 21.86 22.90 54.17
N HIS A 566 21.75 21.70 54.75
CA HIS A 566 22.72 21.10 55.67
C HIS A 566 23.67 20.13 54.97
N SER A 567 23.62 20.05 53.64
CA SER A 567 24.39 19.11 52.80
C SER A 567 24.05 17.62 53.01
N VAL A 568 22.86 17.32 53.54
CA VAL A 568 22.31 15.96 53.57
C VAL A 568 21.83 15.60 52.16
N LEU A 569 22.25 14.43 51.66
CA LEU A 569 21.84 13.91 50.35
C LEU A 569 20.66 12.96 50.52
N HIS A 570 19.50 13.35 50.01
CA HIS A 570 18.32 12.49 49.93
C HIS A 570 18.29 11.79 48.57
N ALA A 571 18.53 10.48 48.56
CA ALA A 571 18.43 9.67 47.35
C ALA A 571 16.95 9.39 47.00
N ILE A 572 16.59 9.61 45.75
CA ILE A 572 15.25 9.35 45.22
C ILE A 572 15.32 8.03 44.41
N ALA A 573 14.52 7.03 44.78
CA ALA A 573 14.61 5.69 44.20
C ALA A 573 13.82 5.58 42.89
N ARG A 574 14.47 5.11 41.82
CA ARG A 574 13.83 4.89 40.51
C ARG A 574 12.75 3.80 40.62
N GLY A 575 11.62 3.98 39.93
CA GLY A 575 10.49 3.03 39.91
C GLY A 575 9.58 3.10 41.14
N ARG A 576 10.12 3.50 42.31
CA ARG A 576 9.34 3.75 43.53
C ARG A 576 8.92 5.22 43.65
N ASP A 577 9.91 6.11 43.57
CA ASP A 577 9.78 7.54 43.87
C ASP A 577 9.72 8.39 42.60
N PHE A 578 10.36 7.95 41.51
CA PHE A 578 10.33 8.64 40.21
C PHE A 578 10.42 7.70 39.00
N SER A 579 9.93 8.17 37.86
CA SER A 579 10.16 7.57 36.53
C SER A 579 10.81 8.57 35.58
N SER A 580 11.47 8.07 34.54
CA SER A 580 12.10 8.90 33.50
C SER A 580 11.15 9.06 32.32
N VAL A 581 11.00 10.30 31.84
CA VAL A 581 10.21 10.65 30.66
C VAL A 581 11.10 10.95 29.46
N ILE A 582 12.25 11.61 29.67
CA ILE A 582 13.30 11.81 28.67
C ILE A 582 14.64 11.53 29.34
N VAL A 583 15.48 10.69 28.74
CA VAL A 583 16.85 10.48 29.19
C VAL A 583 17.87 10.89 28.13
N PRO A 584 18.61 12.00 28.33
CA PRO A 584 19.64 12.43 27.38
C PRO A 584 20.89 11.53 27.45
N LYS A 585 21.89 11.86 26.64
CA LYS A 585 23.22 11.20 26.69
C LYS A 585 23.79 11.24 28.12
N PRO A 586 24.63 10.25 28.50
CA PRO A 586 25.28 10.22 29.81
C PRO A 586 25.91 11.57 30.16
N LYS A 587 25.49 12.10 31.31
CA LYS A 587 25.88 13.40 31.81
C LYS A 587 25.55 13.46 33.30
N GLN A 588 26.29 14.28 34.03
CA GLN A 588 25.91 14.71 35.36
C GLN A 588 25.36 16.13 35.29
N ILE A 589 24.21 16.33 35.92
CA ILE A 589 23.53 17.61 35.99
C ILE A 589 23.33 17.93 37.46
N ALA A 590 23.61 19.17 37.86
CA ALA A 590 23.27 19.71 39.16
C ALA A 590 22.74 21.12 38.97
N GLY A 591 21.65 21.46 39.65
CA GLY A 591 21.08 22.80 39.56
C GLY A 591 20.15 23.11 40.71
N VAL A 592 20.00 24.41 40.98
CA VAL A 592 19.05 24.95 41.96
C VAL A 592 17.63 24.66 41.48
N LEU A 593 16.74 24.25 42.39
CA LEU A 593 15.35 24.02 42.05
C LEU A 593 14.59 25.33 41.91
N VAL A 594 13.69 25.35 40.95
CA VAL A 594 12.76 26.44 40.71
C VAL A 594 11.37 25.86 40.55
N PHE A 595 10.43 26.29 41.39
CA PHE A 595 9.02 25.98 41.18
C PHE A 595 8.46 26.97 40.16
N ALA A 596 7.87 26.45 39.08
CA ALA A 596 7.32 27.25 37.99
C ALA A 596 5.83 26.94 37.76
N GLY A 597 5.05 26.78 38.83
CA GLY A 597 3.60 26.58 38.75
C GLY A 597 3.20 25.40 37.85
N PHE A 598 2.34 25.68 36.87
CA PHE A 598 1.94 24.71 35.85
C PHE A 598 2.85 24.74 34.60
N GLY A 599 3.91 25.54 34.59
CA GLY A 599 4.86 25.66 33.48
C GLY A 599 4.21 26.27 32.22
N ILE A 600 3.28 27.21 32.41
CA ILE A 600 2.49 27.83 31.34
C ILE A 600 3.03 29.23 31.07
N SER A 601 3.29 29.53 29.79
CA SER A 601 3.51 30.90 29.31
C SER A 601 2.40 31.27 28.33
N ALA A 602 1.43 32.06 28.79
CA ALA A 602 0.32 32.55 27.99
C ALA A 602 0.01 34.03 28.30
N PRO A 603 0.91 34.98 27.95
CA PRO A 603 0.70 36.41 28.19
C PRO A 603 -0.62 36.95 27.61
N GLN A 604 -1.09 36.37 26.50
CA GLN A 604 -2.37 36.70 25.88
C GLN A 604 -3.60 36.35 26.75
N LEU A 605 -3.43 35.44 27.71
CA LEU A 605 -4.44 35.07 28.71
C LEU A 605 -4.16 35.74 30.06
N GLY A 606 -3.17 36.63 30.15
CA GLY A 606 -2.77 37.28 31.39
C GLY A 606 -2.11 36.35 32.41
N TYR A 607 -1.59 35.19 31.98
CA TYR A 607 -0.97 34.20 32.87
C TYR A 607 0.38 33.73 32.32
N ASP A 608 1.44 33.91 33.10
CA ASP A 608 2.80 33.48 32.73
C ASP A 608 3.58 33.07 33.96
N ASP A 609 3.80 31.77 34.13
CA ASP A 609 4.58 31.19 35.24
C ASP A 609 6.06 31.61 35.21
N PHE A 610 6.54 32.21 34.10
CA PHE A 610 7.94 32.55 33.90
C PHE A 610 8.23 34.06 33.93
N ALA A 611 7.22 34.92 34.10
CA ALA A 611 7.35 36.37 33.89
C ALA A 611 8.52 37.02 34.66
N ASP A 612 8.71 36.64 35.92
CA ASP A 612 9.76 37.18 36.80
C ASP A 612 10.80 36.12 37.22
N LEU A 613 10.94 35.04 36.43
CA LEU A 613 11.69 33.86 36.84
C LEU A 613 12.82 33.50 35.86
N ASP A 614 14.06 33.64 36.31
CA ASP A 614 15.22 33.10 35.59
C ASP A 614 15.33 31.59 35.81
N VAL A 615 15.19 30.84 34.72
CA VAL A 615 15.20 29.37 34.73
C VAL A 615 16.38 28.76 33.97
N ARG A 616 17.25 29.59 33.38
CA ARG A 616 18.37 29.12 32.55
C ARG A 616 19.36 28.33 33.42
N GLY A 617 19.64 27.09 33.04
CA GLY A 617 20.55 26.20 33.77
C GLY A 617 20.01 25.71 35.11
N ARG A 618 18.71 25.91 35.42
CA ARG A 618 18.09 25.49 36.68
C ARG A 618 17.23 24.24 36.51
N VAL A 619 16.88 23.60 37.63
CA VAL A 619 15.98 22.43 37.64
C VAL A 619 14.56 22.92 37.87
N LEU A 620 13.68 22.74 36.90
CA LEU A 620 12.30 23.23 36.99
C LEU A 620 11.41 22.16 37.61
N VAL A 621 10.59 22.54 38.58
CA VAL A 621 9.51 21.72 39.15
C VAL A 621 8.19 22.30 38.65
N VAL A 622 7.41 21.48 37.93
CA VAL A 622 6.18 21.89 37.24
C VAL A 622 5.05 20.89 37.48
N LEU A 623 3.84 21.41 37.67
CA LEU A 623 2.61 20.64 37.73
C LEU A 623 2.14 20.23 36.31
N ARG A 624 1.81 18.95 36.12
CA ARG A 624 1.53 18.34 34.80
C ARG A 624 0.22 18.83 34.14
N SER A 625 -0.70 19.44 34.88
CA SER A 625 -2.02 19.85 34.36
C SER A 625 -2.09 21.36 34.12
N GLU A 626 -3.25 21.96 34.39
CA GLU A 626 -3.54 23.38 34.25
C GLU A 626 -4.28 23.89 35.49
N PRO A 627 -4.31 25.21 35.76
CA PRO A 627 -5.05 25.78 36.86
C PRO A 627 -6.55 25.42 36.82
N THR A 628 -7.13 25.07 37.96
CA THR A 628 -8.57 24.75 38.05
C THR A 628 -9.46 25.98 38.18
N HIS A 629 -8.88 27.18 38.25
CA HIS A 629 -9.60 28.44 38.44
C HIS A 629 -10.65 28.66 37.33
N ALA A 630 -11.86 29.10 37.70
CA ALA A 630 -12.96 29.27 36.74
C ALA A 630 -12.60 30.21 35.58
N ASN A 631 -11.90 31.31 35.87
CA ASN A 631 -11.49 32.27 34.83
C ASN A 631 -10.45 31.71 33.85
N TRP A 632 -9.64 30.72 34.25
CA TRP A 632 -8.72 30.05 33.32
C TRP A 632 -9.52 29.38 32.20
N LYS A 633 -10.59 28.66 32.56
CA LYS A 633 -11.45 27.94 31.61
C LYS A 633 -12.35 28.83 30.76
N THR A 634 -12.64 30.05 31.20
CA THR A 634 -13.46 31.00 30.42
C THR A 634 -12.61 31.89 29.52
N GLN A 635 -11.38 32.22 29.93
CA GLN A 635 -10.44 33.01 29.13
C GLN A 635 -9.71 32.18 28.07
N SER A 636 -9.42 30.91 28.36
CA SER A 636 -8.91 29.97 27.37
C SER A 636 -10.07 29.31 26.62
N ASN A 637 -10.00 29.26 25.28
CA ASN A 637 -10.89 28.37 24.53
C ASN A 637 -10.60 26.92 24.96
N ARG A 638 -11.62 26.03 24.91
CA ARG A 638 -11.43 24.61 25.28
C ARG A 638 -10.26 23.93 24.54
N SER A 639 -9.93 24.36 23.32
CA SER A 639 -8.77 23.89 22.55
C SER A 639 -7.43 24.39 23.10
N ASP A 640 -7.38 25.61 23.60
CA ASP A 640 -6.15 26.29 24.03
C ASP A 640 -5.77 25.84 25.44
N ALA A 641 -6.77 25.69 26.32
CA ALA A 641 -6.64 25.09 27.65
C ALA A 641 -5.99 23.68 27.55
N ALA A 642 -6.56 22.84 26.69
CA ALA A 642 -6.05 21.51 26.42
C ALA A 642 -4.61 21.50 25.91
N THR A 643 -4.18 22.55 25.20
CA THR A 643 -2.81 22.67 24.65
C THR A 643 -1.77 22.93 25.73
N HIS A 644 -2.09 23.76 26.75
CA HIS A 644 -1.18 24.08 27.85
C HIS A 644 -1.06 22.96 28.90
N ALA A 645 -2.07 22.09 28.98
CA ALA A 645 -2.03 20.87 29.79
C ALA A 645 -1.15 19.76 29.18
N LEU A 646 -0.81 19.82 27.89
CA LEU A 646 0.01 18.79 27.25
C LEU A 646 1.45 18.79 27.78
N LEU A 647 1.92 17.59 28.14
CA LEU A 647 3.30 17.35 28.56
C LEU A 647 4.34 17.88 27.55
N ARG A 648 4.07 17.70 26.26
CA ARG A 648 4.92 18.20 25.16
C ARG A 648 5.11 19.71 25.20
N THR A 649 4.06 20.46 25.51
CA THR A 649 4.11 21.92 25.58
C THR A 649 5.04 22.36 26.71
N LYS A 650 4.89 21.76 27.90
CA LYS A 650 5.73 22.05 29.08
C LYS A 650 7.20 21.71 28.84
N ILE A 651 7.47 20.57 28.18
CA ILE A 651 8.83 20.17 27.80
C ILE A 651 9.46 21.20 26.84
N ARG A 652 8.71 21.68 25.84
CA ARG A 652 9.22 22.70 24.90
C ARG A 652 9.49 24.04 25.58
N GLU A 653 8.64 24.47 26.51
CA GLU A 653 8.87 25.69 27.29
C GLU A 653 10.17 25.60 28.11
N ALA A 654 10.36 24.48 28.82
CA ALA A 654 11.58 24.23 29.59
C ALA A 654 12.84 24.19 28.69
N LEU A 655 12.76 23.51 27.54
CA LEU A 655 13.85 23.45 26.56
C LEU A 655 14.17 24.82 25.96
N GLY A 656 13.16 25.56 25.51
CA GLY A 656 13.33 26.89 24.91
C GLY A 656 13.95 27.89 25.88
N ARG A 657 13.74 27.69 27.19
CA ARG A 657 14.33 28.50 28.26
C ARG A 657 15.66 27.96 28.81
N GLN A 658 16.19 26.90 28.20
CA GLN A 658 17.49 26.31 28.55
C GLN A 658 17.56 25.82 30.01
N ALA A 659 16.48 25.22 30.50
CA ALA A 659 16.46 24.51 31.78
C ALA A 659 17.51 23.38 31.80
N ALA A 660 18.10 23.11 32.98
CA ALA A 660 19.06 22.02 33.17
C ALA A 660 18.37 20.65 33.33
N ALA A 661 17.19 20.61 33.94
CA ALA A 661 16.32 19.44 34.06
C ALA A 661 14.87 19.88 34.27
N LEU A 662 13.92 19.01 33.94
CA LEU A 662 12.49 19.22 34.23
C LEU A 662 11.94 18.08 35.11
N VAL A 663 11.34 18.45 36.22
CA VAL A 663 10.68 17.59 37.19
C VAL A 663 9.18 17.85 37.11
N LEU A 664 8.43 16.82 36.74
CA LEU A 664 6.98 16.84 36.62
C LEU A 664 6.36 16.25 37.88
N CYS A 665 5.27 16.85 38.32
CA CYS A 665 4.46 16.40 39.45
C CYS A 665 2.97 16.46 39.09
N ASP A 666 2.19 15.52 39.61
CA ASP A 666 0.74 15.58 39.49
C ASP A 666 0.12 16.65 40.43
N PRO A 667 -0.95 17.35 40.01
CA PRO A 667 -1.71 18.25 40.87
C PRO A 667 -2.51 17.48 41.93
N LYS A 668 -2.97 18.16 42.98
CA LYS A 668 -3.82 17.58 44.04
C LYS A 668 -5.21 17.20 43.50
N SER A 669 -5.77 18.04 42.63
CA SER A 669 -7.08 17.84 42.00
C SER A 669 -6.94 17.23 40.60
N GLY A 670 -6.63 15.94 40.54
CA GLY A 670 -6.59 15.19 39.27
C GLY A 670 -8.01 14.94 38.73
N LEU A 671 -8.59 15.92 38.02
CA LEU A 671 -9.96 15.81 37.50
C LEU A 671 -10.18 14.72 36.43
N ASN A 672 -9.17 13.92 36.04
CA ASN A 672 -9.28 12.88 35.00
C ASN A 672 -8.18 11.79 35.09
N VAL A 673 -7.72 11.42 36.29
CA VAL A 673 -6.85 10.25 36.43
C VAL A 673 -7.72 9.07 36.87
N PRO A 674 -7.87 8.00 36.04
CA PRO A 674 -8.56 6.78 36.45
C PRO A 674 -8.00 6.26 37.77
N ALA A 675 -8.86 5.76 38.68
CA ALA A 675 -8.44 5.29 40.00
C ALA A 675 -7.40 4.13 39.95
N ASP A 676 -7.28 3.49 38.79
CA ASP A 676 -6.39 2.38 38.44
C ASP A 676 -5.15 2.80 37.61
N ALA A 677 -4.96 4.09 37.33
CA ALA A 677 -3.79 4.55 36.60
C ALA A 677 -2.49 4.38 37.43
N PRO A 678 -1.37 3.98 36.82
CA PRO A 678 -0.11 3.86 37.54
C PRO A 678 0.34 5.22 38.08
N ASP A 679 0.74 5.24 39.36
CA ASP A 679 1.18 6.45 40.09
C ASP A 679 2.36 7.21 39.44
N LEU A 680 3.13 6.56 38.57
CA LEU A 680 4.24 7.15 37.82
C LEU A 680 4.01 6.97 36.33
N LEU A 681 4.33 7.99 35.53
CA LEU A 681 4.28 7.91 34.07
C LEU A 681 5.21 6.81 33.55
N SER A 682 4.66 5.85 32.82
CA SER A 682 5.39 4.80 32.10
C SER A 682 5.52 5.15 30.61
N ILE A 683 6.05 6.34 30.31
CA ILE A 683 6.16 6.87 28.93
C ILE A 683 7.61 7.31 28.69
N ASP A 684 8.20 6.89 27.56
CA ASP A 684 9.50 7.37 27.09
C ASP A 684 9.33 8.25 25.84
N LEU A 685 9.66 9.53 25.97
CA LEU A 685 9.61 10.54 24.91
C LEU A 685 11.01 10.88 24.36
N SER A 686 12.05 10.12 24.72
CA SER A 686 13.42 10.39 24.29
C SER A 686 13.58 10.34 22.77
N ALA A 687 12.79 9.51 22.08
CA ALA A 687 12.75 9.43 20.63
C ALA A 687 12.12 10.66 19.95
N GLU A 688 11.17 11.32 20.61
CA GLU A 688 10.53 12.54 20.12
C GLU A 688 11.40 13.78 20.36
N PHE A 689 12.25 13.74 21.39
CA PHE A 689 13.18 14.80 21.75
C PHE A 689 14.65 14.34 21.77
N PRO A 690 15.20 13.84 20.64
CA PRO A 690 16.52 13.21 20.60
C PRO A 690 17.68 14.16 20.92
N SER A 691 17.44 15.48 20.80
CA SER A 691 18.42 16.56 21.05
C SER A 691 18.18 17.32 22.35
N ALA A 692 17.19 16.94 23.17
CA ALA A 692 16.76 17.74 24.32
C ALA A 692 17.90 18.09 25.30
N GLY A 693 18.94 17.25 25.43
CA GLY A 693 20.08 17.49 26.32
C GLY A 693 19.76 17.62 27.82
N MET A 694 18.47 17.63 28.16
CA MET A 694 17.86 17.90 29.44
C MET A 694 17.03 16.67 29.85
N PRO A 695 17.28 16.06 31.02
CA PRO A 695 16.45 14.98 31.53
C PRO A 695 15.09 15.51 31.96
N VAL A 696 14.06 14.70 31.70
CA VAL A 696 12.70 14.94 32.17
C VAL A 696 12.28 13.77 33.03
N MET A 697 11.79 14.05 34.23
CA MET A 697 11.43 13.04 35.23
C MET A 697 10.02 13.30 35.74
N HIS A 698 9.25 12.25 35.98
CA HIS A 698 8.02 12.34 36.77
C HIS A 698 8.32 11.86 38.18
N VAL A 699 8.12 12.73 39.16
CA VAL A 699 8.36 12.41 40.57
C VAL A 699 7.02 12.37 41.29
N ARG A 700 6.84 11.34 42.12
CA ARG A 700 5.62 11.15 42.90
C ARG A 700 5.37 12.38 43.78
N ARG A 701 4.13 12.88 43.78
CA ARG A 701 3.74 14.09 44.51
C ARG A 701 4.14 14.06 45.99
N GLN A 702 3.83 12.96 46.68
CA GLN A 702 4.15 12.80 48.11
C GLN A 702 5.65 12.97 48.39
N VAL A 703 6.50 12.42 47.51
CA VAL A 703 7.97 12.54 47.61
C VAL A 703 8.40 14.00 47.44
N LEU A 704 7.84 14.72 46.45
CA LEU A 704 8.14 16.14 46.27
C LEU A 704 7.64 17.00 47.44
N CYS A 705 6.41 16.80 47.93
CA CYS A 705 5.90 17.55 49.09
C CYS A 705 6.76 17.33 50.34
N GLU A 706 7.16 16.09 50.60
CA GLU A 706 8.02 15.77 51.75
C GLU A 706 9.41 16.39 51.59
N LEU A 707 10.04 16.23 50.43
CA LEU A 707 11.39 16.75 50.18
C LEU A 707 11.42 18.28 50.18
N LEU A 708 10.45 18.94 49.53
CA LEU A 708 10.41 20.40 49.44
C LEU A 708 10.04 21.06 50.77
N SER A 709 9.15 20.47 51.56
CA SER A 709 8.83 21.00 52.89
C SER A 709 10.01 20.89 53.86
N LYS A 710 10.73 19.75 53.84
CA LYS A 710 11.90 19.51 54.70
C LYS A 710 13.12 20.32 54.29
N ALA A 711 13.44 20.35 52.99
CA ALA A 711 14.69 20.93 52.50
C ALA A 711 14.56 22.40 52.09
N ALA A 712 13.43 22.82 51.52
CA ALA A 712 13.25 24.18 50.99
C ALA A 712 12.28 25.04 51.83
N HIS A 713 11.67 24.48 52.88
CA HIS A 713 10.53 25.07 53.59
C HIS A 713 9.42 25.55 52.64
N PHE A 714 9.24 24.84 51.53
CA PHE A 714 8.27 25.19 50.50
C PHE A 714 7.10 24.21 50.52
N ASP A 715 5.91 24.75 50.74
CA ASP A 715 4.66 24.00 50.69
C ASP A 715 4.09 24.00 49.27
N LEU A 716 4.32 22.90 48.55
CA LEU A 716 3.82 22.70 47.19
C LEU A 716 2.28 22.67 47.15
N GLU A 717 1.61 22.18 48.19
CA GLU A 717 0.15 22.11 48.22
C GLU A 717 -0.46 23.50 48.39
N GLN A 718 0.11 24.31 49.28
CA GLN A 718 -0.32 25.69 49.47
C GLN A 718 -0.12 26.50 48.18
N ALA A 719 1.05 26.39 47.54
CA ALA A 719 1.33 27.11 46.30
C ALA A 719 0.36 26.74 45.17
N GLU A 720 0.02 25.46 45.00
CA GLU A 720 -1.00 25.03 44.04
C GLU A 720 -2.40 25.59 44.37
N ALA A 721 -2.80 25.56 45.64
CA ALA A 721 -4.09 26.09 46.08
C ALA A 721 -4.21 27.60 45.83
N GLU A 722 -3.12 28.35 46.03
CA GLU A 722 -3.06 29.78 45.74
C GLU A 722 -3.14 30.07 44.24
N ILE A 723 -2.47 29.29 43.38
CA ILE A 723 -2.62 29.40 41.92
C ILE A 723 -4.07 29.13 41.50
N ASN A 724 -4.66 28.05 42.03
CA ASN A 724 -6.03 27.64 41.68
C ASN A 724 -7.12 28.59 42.19
N SER A 725 -6.85 29.38 43.24
CA SER A 725 -7.80 30.33 43.82
C SER A 725 -7.63 31.76 43.30
N SER A 726 -6.40 32.18 42.99
CA SER A 726 -6.10 33.57 42.58
C SER A 726 -5.81 33.73 41.08
N LEU A 727 -5.53 32.63 40.37
CA LEU A 727 -4.99 32.62 39.02
C LEU A 727 -3.73 33.49 38.86
N LYS A 728 -2.92 33.57 39.92
CA LYS A 728 -1.62 34.25 39.89
C LYS A 728 -0.49 33.23 40.01
N PRO A 729 0.60 33.37 39.24
CA PRO A 729 1.78 32.54 39.39
C PRO A 729 2.34 32.59 40.82
N GLN A 730 2.68 31.42 41.36
CA GLN A 730 3.41 31.26 42.63
C GLN A 730 4.85 30.79 42.38
N SER A 731 5.38 31.15 41.21
CA SER A 731 6.69 30.72 40.75
C SER A 731 7.81 31.35 41.56
N GLN A 732 8.74 30.55 42.06
CA GLN A 732 9.87 31.05 42.85
C GLN A 732 11.08 30.11 42.83
N VAL A 733 12.24 30.70 43.11
CA VAL A 733 13.49 29.97 43.33
C VAL A 733 13.46 29.33 44.72
N LEU A 734 13.68 28.02 44.78
CA LEU A 734 13.72 27.29 46.04
C LEU A 734 15.13 27.39 46.61
N LYS A 735 15.30 28.28 47.60
CA LYS A 735 16.61 28.57 48.19
C LYS A 735 17.17 27.34 48.91
N ASN A 736 18.49 27.21 48.87
CA ASN A 736 19.26 26.20 49.61
C ASN A 736 18.93 24.74 49.28
N VAL A 737 18.30 24.48 48.12
CA VAL A 737 18.04 23.14 47.62
C VAL A 737 18.52 22.99 46.19
N SER A 738 19.26 21.92 45.92
CA SER A 738 19.68 21.55 44.57
C SER A 738 19.38 20.09 44.28
N LEU A 739 19.18 19.78 43.00
CA LEU A 739 18.94 18.41 42.54
C LEU A 739 20.06 18.04 41.59
N ALA A 740 20.72 16.93 41.89
CA ALA A 740 21.72 16.32 41.05
C ALA A 740 21.17 15.05 40.40
N VAL A 741 21.33 14.96 39.08
CA VAL A 741 20.96 13.81 38.25
C VAL A 741 22.23 13.23 37.65
N ARG A 742 22.49 11.94 37.91
CA ARG A 742 23.53 11.19 37.23
C ARG A 742 22.90 10.27 36.21
N ILE A 743 23.37 10.38 34.96
CA ILE A 743 22.91 9.55 33.85
C ILE A 743 24.08 8.71 33.37
N GLU A 744 23.90 7.40 33.40
CA GLU A 744 24.93 6.44 32.99
C GLU A 744 24.45 5.57 31.85
N ARG A 745 25.38 5.17 30.98
CA ARG A 745 25.16 4.16 29.95
C ARG A 745 25.97 2.92 30.33
N PRO A 746 25.33 1.82 30.77
CA PRO A 746 26.06 0.57 30.95
C PRO A 746 26.59 0.11 29.60
N LYS A 747 27.91 -0.14 29.45
CA LYS A 747 28.47 -0.69 28.20
C LYS A 747 28.18 -2.19 28.14
N VAL A 748 26.97 -2.55 27.69
CA VAL A 748 26.67 -3.92 27.29
C VAL A 748 26.82 -3.99 25.78
N SER A 749 27.67 -4.89 25.32
CA SER A 749 27.84 -5.22 23.90
C SER A 749 27.59 -6.70 23.73
N ARG A 750 26.80 -7.04 22.71
CA ARG A 750 26.62 -8.43 22.27
C ARG A 750 27.32 -8.62 20.94
N THR A 751 28.01 -9.74 20.77
CA THR A 751 28.56 -10.12 19.46
C THR A 751 27.45 -10.71 18.61
N LEU A 752 27.25 -10.16 17.42
CA LEU A 752 26.38 -10.71 16.37
C LEU A 752 27.22 -11.32 15.26
N LYS A 753 26.59 -12.13 14.42
CA LYS A 753 27.27 -12.95 13.40
C LYS A 753 26.53 -12.79 12.09
N ASN A 754 27.20 -12.42 11.00
CA ASN A 754 26.70 -12.84 9.69
C ASN A 754 27.18 -14.28 9.47
N VAL A 755 26.35 -15.12 8.85
CA VAL A 755 26.71 -16.52 8.55
C VAL A 755 27.08 -16.64 7.08
N ILE A 756 28.24 -17.21 6.80
CA ILE A 756 28.83 -17.25 5.45
C ILE A 756 29.14 -18.70 5.06
N GLY A 757 28.76 -19.06 3.83
CA GLY A 757 29.19 -20.29 3.17
C GLY A 757 29.52 -20.01 1.70
N THR A 758 30.55 -20.67 1.16
CA THR A 758 31.00 -20.41 -0.22
C THR A 758 31.02 -21.66 -1.08
N ILE A 759 30.73 -21.49 -2.36
CA ILE A 759 31.08 -22.44 -3.42
C ILE A 759 32.22 -21.80 -4.21
N GLU A 760 33.39 -22.45 -4.22
CA GLU A 760 34.57 -21.91 -4.89
C GLU A 760 34.42 -22.02 -6.41
N GLY A 761 34.85 -20.97 -7.13
CA GLY A 761 34.89 -20.98 -8.59
C GLY A 761 36.12 -21.72 -9.12
N GLN A 762 36.07 -22.11 -10.40
CA GLN A 762 37.20 -22.71 -11.12
C GLN A 762 37.54 -21.91 -12.39
N GLY A 763 38.81 -21.96 -12.79
CA GLY A 763 39.28 -21.27 -13.99
C GLY A 763 39.59 -19.78 -13.76
N PRO A 764 39.60 -18.96 -14.85
CA PRO A 764 40.18 -17.61 -14.82
C PRO A 764 39.39 -16.60 -14.00
N HIS A 765 38.09 -16.84 -13.75
CA HIS A 765 37.22 -15.95 -12.97
C HIS A 765 36.99 -16.43 -11.53
N SER A 766 37.74 -17.43 -11.07
CA SER A 766 37.55 -18.06 -9.74
C SER A 766 37.74 -17.10 -8.56
N SER A 767 38.49 -16.01 -8.75
CA SER A 767 38.69 -14.96 -7.75
C SER A 767 37.55 -13.95 -7.68
N GLU A 768 36.62 -13.96 -8.64
CA GLU A 768 35.44 -13.08 -8.67
C GLU A 768 34.30 -13.69 -7.84
N THR A 769 33.59 -12.83 -7.11
CA THR A 769 32.58 -13.26 -6.13
C THR A 769 31.19 -12.75 -6.52
N ILE A 770 30.22 -13.65 -6.59
CA ILE A 770 28.79 -13.33 -6.63
C ILE A 770 28.26 -13.49 -5.21
N VAL A 771 27.64 -12.46 -4.65
CA VAL A 771 27.03 -12.54 -3.32
C VAL A 771 25.54 -12.85 -3.48
N VAL A 772 25.04 -13.84 -2.75
CA VAL A 772 23.59 -14.07 -2.55
C VAL A 772 23.31 -13.90 -1.07
N GLY A 773 22.39 -13.00 -0.71
CA GLY A 773 22.19 -12.61 0.68
C GLY A 773 20.73 -12.51 1.09
N ALA A 774 20.50 -12.71 2.38
CA ALA A 774 19.23 -12.46 3.07
C ALA A 774 19.53 -12.12 4.53
N HIS A 775 18.79 -11.23 5.18
CA HIS A 775 18.87 -11.12 6.63
C HIS A 775 18.13 -12.27 7.31
N TYR A 776 18.55 -12.62 8.53
CA TYR A 776 17.91 -13.66 9.34
C TYR A 776 17.44 -13.18 10.73
N ASP A 777 17.78 -11.95 11.14
CA ASP A 777 17.28 -11.35 12.38
C ASP A 777 15.87 -10.78 12.22
N HIS A 778 15.03 -10.85 13.26
CA HIS A 778 13.77 -10.09 13.27
C HIS A 778 13.60 -9.35 14.60
N LEU A 779 12.40 -8.88 14.91
CA LEU A 779 12.11 -7.95 16.01
C LEU A 779 12.09 -8.60 17.40
N GLY A 780 12.24 -9.91 17.52
CA GLY A 780 12.21 -10.59 18.81
C GLY A 780 10.88 -10.45 19.54
N TYR A 781 10.83 -9.69 20.63
CA TYR A 781 9.59 -9.40 21.38
C TYR A 781 8.92 -8.07 20.98
N GLY A 782 9.29 -7.50 19.82
CA GLY A 782 8.78 -6.22 19.31
C GLY A 782 9.64 -5.01 19.68
N GLY A 783 9.02 -3.85 19.83
CA GLY A 783 9.70 -2.58 20.14
C GLY A 783 9.89 -1.68 18.92
N TRP A 784 11.09 -1.10 18.76
CA TRP A 784 11.36 -0.21 17.61
C TRP A 784 11.31 -1.01 16.30
N GLY A 785 10.41 -0.61 15.40
CA GLY A 785 10.12 -1.35 14.16
C GLY A 785 8.76 -2.07 14.19
N SER A 786 8.30 -2.52 15.36
CA SER A 786 7.02 -3.23 15.47
C SER A 786 5.82 -2.35 15.09
N LEU A 787 4.89 -2.93 14.35
CA LEU A 787 3.60 -2.32 14.01
C LEU A 787 2.48 -2.72 14.98
N GLU A 788 2.79 -3.51 16.01
CA GLU A 788 1.85 -3.89 17.06
C GLU A 788 1.64 -2.74 18.06
N MET A 789 0.43 -2.18 18.06
CA MET A 789 0.11 -0.93 18.77
C MET A 789 -0.44 -1.17 20.19
N THR A 790 -0.74 -2.41 20.56
CA THR A 790 -1.26 -2.75 21.90
C THR A 790 -0.20 -2.71 23.00
N GLY A 791 1.09 -2.67 22.63
CA GLY A 791 2.21 -2.68 23.58
C GLY A 791 2.40 -4.01 24.32
N ARG A 792 1.74 -5.08 23.87
CA ARG A 792 1.92 -6.44 24.41
C ARG A 792 3.28 -6.98 23.99
N ARG A 793 3.95 -7.64 24.94
CA ARG A 793 5.23 -8.32 24.72
C ARG A 793 4.98 -9.69 24.11
N GLU A 794 4.84 -9.74 22.78
CA GLU A 794 4.61 -10.96 22.00
C GLU A 794 5.78 -11.23 21.05
N ILE A 795 6.01 -12.50 20.75
CA ILE A 795 7.10 -12.92 19.85
C ILE A 795 6.73 -12.54 18.42
N HIS A 796 7.64 -11.85 17.75
CA HIS A 796 7.56 -11.51 16.33
C HIS A 796 8.36 -12.55 15.57
N ASN A 797 7.68 -13.57 15.06
CA ASN A 797 8.35 -14.68 14.40
C ASN A 797 8.93 -14.31 13.04
N GLY A 798 8.45 -13.28 12.37
CA GLY A 798 9.04 -12.78 11.12
C GLY A 798 9.17 -13.87 10.07
N ALA A 799 8.07 -14.55 9.78
CA ALA A 799 8.10 -15.66 8.84
C ALA A 799 8.33 -15.20 7.40
N ASP A 800 7.69 -14.12 6.96
CA ASP A 800 8.00 -13.51 5.67
C ASP A 800 9.18 -12.55 5.80
N ASP A 801 9.12 -11.69 6.82
CA ASP A 801 10.17 -10.75 7.18
C ASP A 801 10.93 -11.26 8.39
N ASN A 802 11.77 -12.26 8.26
CA ASN A 802 12.60 -12.53 7.09
C ASN A 802 12.92 -14.01 6.86
N ALA A 803 12.31 -14.93 7.60
CA ALA A 803 12.63 -16.35 7.48
C ALA A 803 12.48 -16.81 6.03
N SER A 804 11.49 -16.29 5.28
CA SER A 804 11.31 -16.59 3.86
C SER A 804 12.55 -16.32 2.99
N GLY A 805 13.24 -15.20 3.20
CA GLY A 805 14.45 -14.83 2.47
C GLY A 805 15.60 -15.77 2.80
N THR A 806 15.83 -16.02 4.09
CA THR A 806 16.85 -16.96 4.56
C THR A 806 16.58 -18.38 4.08
N VAL A 807 15.32 -18.83 4.06
CA VAL A 807 14.94 -20.17 3.61
C VAL A 807 15.15 -20.35 2.10
N VAL A 808 14.81 -19.33 1.29
CA VAL A 808 15.11 -19.35 -0.16
C VAL A 808 16.62 -19.31 -0.41
N LEU A 809 17.38 -18.59 0.43
CA LEU A 809 18.85 -18.58 0.39
C LEU A 809 19.45 -19.98 0.64
N LEU A 810 18.97 -20.67 1.69
CA LEU A 810 19.40 -22.05 2.01
C LEU A 810 19.10 -23.01 0.85
N GLU A 811 17.90 -22.94 0.29
CA GLU A 811 17.50 -23.83 -0.80
C GLU A 811 18.26 -23.53 -2.10
N ALA A 812 18.50 -22.26 -2.41
CA ALA A 812 19.36 -21.87 -3.54
C ALA A 812 20.80 -22.37 -3.36
N ALA A 813 21.32 -22.38 -2.13
CA ALA A 813 22.64 -22.95 -1.83
C ALA A 813 22.69 -24.46 -2.12
N ARG A 814 21.68 -25.23 -1.69
CA ARG A 814 21.57 -26.68 -1.98
C ARG A 814 21.51 -26.97 -3.48
N GLN A 815 20.68 -26.23 -4.20
CA GLN A 815 20.54 -26.40 -5.66
C GLN A 815 21.83 -26.04 -6.41
N LEU A 816 22.48 -24.93 -6.04
CA LEU A 816 23.69 -24.48 -6.72
C LEU A 816 24.90 -25.38 -6.41
N ALA A 817 24.99 -25.93 -5.19
CA ALA A 817 26.01 -26.92 -4.84
C ALA A 817 25.85 -28.22 -5.65
N SER A 818 24.61 -28.70 -5.80
CA SER A 818 24.30 -29.84 -6.68
C SER A 818 24.72 -29.58 -8.13
N LEU A 819 24.43 -28.39 -8.66
CA LEU A 819 24.86 -28.00 -10.01
C LEU A 819 26.38 -27.90 -10.13
N HIS A 820 27.06 -27.35 -9.13
CA HIS A 820 28.52 -27.23 -9.11
C HIS A 820 29.21 -28.59 -9.22
N HIS A 821 28.65 -29.63 -8.57
CA HIS A 821 29.16 -31.00 -8.67
C HIS A 821 29.03 -31.57 -10.10
N GLN A 822 28.00 -31.17 -10.83
CA GLN A 822 27.79 -31.60 -12.23
C GLN A 822 28.69 -30.83 -13.20
N LYS A 823 28.79 -29.51 -13.03
CA LYS A 823 29.69 -28.64 -13.78
C LYS A 823 30.19 -27.52 -12.86
N PRO A 824 31.51 -27.38 -12.66
CA PRO A 824 32.06 -26.35 -11.79
C PRO A 824 31.67 -24.94 -12.23
N LEU A 825 31.32 -24.11 -11.25
CA LEU A 825 31.08 -22.68 -11.42
C LEU A 825 32.38 -21.98 -11.79
N ALA A 826 32.34 -21.03 -12.73
CA ALA A 826 33.52 -20.24 -13.10
C ALA A 826 33.86 -19.15 -12.08
N ARG A 827 32.86 -18.64 -11.34
CA ARG A 827 33.02 -17.65 -10.27
C ARG A 827 32.68 -18.24 -8.91
N ARG A 828 33.27 -17.67 -7.85
CA ARG A 828 32.87 -17.98 -6.48
C ARG A 828 31.46 -17.47 -6.24
N VAL A 829 30.64 -18.25 -5.53
CA VAL A 829 29.36 -17.79 -5.00
C VAL A 829 29.43 -17.80 -3.48
N CYS A 830 29.20 -16.64 -2.88
CA CYS A 830 29.23 -16.40 -1.44
C CYS A 830 27.81 -16.18 -0.94
N PHE A 831 27.31 -17.12 -0.15
CA PHE A 831 26.01 -17.04 0.50
C PHE A 831 26.18 -16.38 1.87
N ILE A 832 25.38 -15.35 2.15
CA ILE A 832 25.49 -14.59 3.40
C ILE A 832 24.11 -14.42 4.05
N ALA A 833 23.94 -14.96 5.25
CA ALA A 833 22.82 -14.59 6.11
C ALA A 833 23.23 -13.41 7.00
N PHE A 834 22.64 -12.24 6.79
CA PHE A 834 22.97 -11.00 7.52
C PHE A 834 22.21 -10.89 8.85
N SER A 835 22.86 -10.29 9.86
CA SER A 835 22.25 -9.99 11.16
C SER A 835 22.12 -8.48 11.39
N ALA A 836 21.16 -8.08 12.23
CA ALA A 836 20.85 -6.69 12.57
C ALA A 836 20.49 -5.80 11.36
N GLU A 837 19.78 -6.36 10.38
CA GLU A 837 19.17 -5.58 9.29
C GLU A 837 18.07 -4.68 9.84
N GLU A 838 17.23 -5.21 10.74
CA GLU A 838 16.07 -4.53 11.35
C GLU A 838 16.45 -3.27 12.13
N LEU A 839 17.72 -3.18 12.52
CA LEU A 839 18.30 -2.04 13.23
C LEU A 839 18.97 -1.02 12.28
N GLY A 840 18.83 -1.20 10.98
CA GLY A 840 19.33 -0.33 9.92
C GLY A 840 20.55 -0.86 9.18
N LEU A 841 20.48 -2.11 8.69
CA LEU A 841 21.49 -2.75 7.81
C LEU A 841 22.86 -2.95 8.46
N ILE A 842 22.91 -3.22 9.77
CA ILE A 842 24.19 -3.21 10.51
C ILE A 842 25.11 -4.33 10.02
N GLY A 843 24.60 -5.55 9.84
CA GLY A 843 25.37 -6.70 9.39
C GLY A 843 25.97 -6.53 8.00
N SER A 844 25.19 -6.11 7.01
CA SER A 844 25.70 -5.86 5.65
C SER A 844 26.64 -4.66 5.59
N LYS A 845 26.37 -3.58 6.34
CA LYS A 845 27.30 -2.43 6.47
C LYS A 845 28.64 -2.87 7.06
N LYS A 846 28.62 -3.77 8.04
CA LYS A 846 29.84 -4.32 8.61
C LYS A 846 30.57 -5.23 7.63
N TYR A 847 29.86 -6.09 6.92
CA TYR A 847 30.47 -6.91 5.87
C TYR A 847 31.17 -6.05 4.81
N VAL A 848 30.53 -5.02 4.25
CA VAL A 848 31.18 -4.20 3.19
C VAL A 848 32.35 -3.34 3.72
N GLN A 849 32.43 -3.11 5.03
CA GLN A 849 33.58 -2.46 5.68
C GLN A 849 34.74 -3.44 5.89
N GLU A 850 34.44 -4.68 6.26
CA GLU A 850 35.39 -5.72 6.65
C GLU A 850 35.10 -7.00 5.83
N PRO A 851 35.17 -6.96 4.49
CA PRO A 851 34.59 -8.00 3.68
C PRO A 851 35.41 -9.28 3.68
N TRP A 852 34.73 -10.43 3.61
CA TRP A 852 35.34 -11.75 3.62
C TRP A 852 36.26 -11.98 2.41
N PHE A 853 35.89 -11.38 1.29
CA PHE A 853 36.69 -11.26 0.07
C PHE A 853 36.78 -9.78 -0.32
N PRO A 854 37.84 -9.31 -0.98
CA PRO A 854 37.96 -7.91 -1.40
C PRO A 854 36.68 -7.43 -2.10
N ILE A 855 36.11 -6.31 -1.68
CA ILE A 855 34.82 -5.84 -2.20
C ILE A 855 34.88 -5.58 -3.71
N GLU A 856 36.06 -5.22 -4.22
CA GLU A 856 36.35 -5.01 -5.65
C GLU A 856 36.31 -6.31 -6.49
N SER A 857 36.38 -7.47 -5.83
CA SER A 857 36.17 -8.78 -6.44
C SER A 857 34.69 -9.16 -6.53
N THR A 858 33.80 -8.44 -5.83
CA THR A 858 32.37 -8.71 -5.86
C THR A 858 31.75 -8.16 -7.15
N VAL A 859 31.26 -9.05 -8.01
CA VAL A 859 30.74 -8.69 -9.34
C VAL A 859 29.25 -8.40 -9.36
N ALA A 860 28.51 -8.94 -8.38
CA ALA A 860 27.09 -8.74 -8.22
C ALA A 860 26.65 -9.13 -6.80
N MET A 861 25.55 -8.54 -6.33
CA MET A 861 24.86 -8.99 -5.13
C MET A 861 23.36 -9.16 -5.37
N LEU A 862 22.84 -10.35 -5.06
CA LEU A 862 21.43 -10.73 -5.13
C LEU A 862 20.88 -10.79 -3.70
N ASN A 863 19.84 -10.01 -3.40
CA ASN A 863 19.27 -9.89 -2.06
C ASN A 863 17.84 -10.43 -1.98
N LEU A 864 17.55 -11.21 -0.94
CA LEU A 864 16.27 -11.84 -0.67
C LEU A 864 15.70 -11.33 0.64
N ASP A 865 14.53 -10.70 0.59
CA ASP A 865 13.84 -10.18 1.76
C ASP A 865 12.34 -10.12 1.42
N MET A 866 11.51 -10.62 2.35
CA MET A 866 10.07 -10.80 2.19
C MET A 866 9.69 -11.45 0.84
N VAL A 867 10.21 -12.66 0.61
CA VAL A 867 10.04 -13.43 -0.63
C VAL A 867 9.03 -14.58 -0.49
N GLY A 868 8.39 -14.69 0.66
CA GLY A 868 7.47 -15.76 1.01
C GLY A 868 6.01 -15.49 0.68
N ARG A 869 5.63 -14.27 0.25
CA ARG A 869 4.24 -13.87 -0.01
C ARG A 869 3.95 -13.60 -1.47
N LEU A 870 4.56 -14.36 -2.38
CA LEU A 870 4.30 -14.25 -3.82
C LEU A 870 2.79 -14.37 -4.11
N ARG A 871 2.18 -13.28 -4.60
CA ARG A 871 0.74 -13.19 -4.89
C ARG A 871 0.52 -12.91 -6.38
N ASN A 872 -0.43 -13.61 -6.99
CA ASN A 872 -0.73 -13.50 -8.43
C ASN A 872 0.51 -13.70 -9.32
N ASN A 873 1.52 -14.46 -8.86
CA ASN A 873 2.82 -14.62 -9.50
C ASN A 873 3.55 -13.30 -9.80
N HIS A 874 3.28 -12.23 -9.04
CA HIS A 874 3.96 -10.94 -9.21
C HIS A 874 5.17 -10.81 -8.28
N LEU A 875 6.33 -10.54 -8.86
CA LEU A 875 7.61 -10.36 -8.18
C LEU A 875 8.14 -8.95 -8.42
N THR A 876 8.45 -8.23 -7.35
CA THR A 876 9.12 -6.93 -7.44
C THR A 876 10.62 -7.13 -7.40
N VAL A 877 11.34 -6.47 -8.31
CA VAL A 877 12.80 -6.54 -8.37
C VAL A 877 13.38 -5.11 -8.42
N TYR A 878 14.10 -4.73 -7.38
CA TYR A 878 14.84 -3.47 -7.28
C TYR A 878 16.26 -3.62 -7.83
N GLY A 879 16.90 -2.49 -8.13
CA GLY A 879 18.28 -2.44 -8.60
C GLY A 879 18.49 -2.76 -10.08
N VAL A 880 17.44 -2.93 -10.89
CA VAL A 880 17.61 -3.29 -12.31
C VAL A 880 18.35 -2.22 -13.13
N GLY A 881 18.43 -0.98 -12.65
CA GLY A 881 19.18 0.10 -13.28
C GLY A 881 20.67 0.10 -12.95
N THR A 882 21.13 -0.77 -12.05
CA THR A 882 22.55 -0.85 -11.64
C THR A 882 23.44 -1.57 -12.65
N SER A 883 22.85 -2.37 -13.54
CA SER A 883 23.52 -2.95 -14.69
C SER A 883 22.53 -3.23 -15.83
N PRO A 884 22.88 -2.97 -17.10
CA PRO A 884 22.00 -3.29 -18.23
C PRO A 884 21.78 -4.80 -18.43
N ILE A 885 22.66 -5.65 -17.88
CA ILE A 885 22.54 -7.11 -18.01
C ILE A 885 21.31 -7.67 -17.28
N TRP A 886 20.81 -6.98 -16.25
CA TRP A 886 19.70 -7.45 -15.42
C TRP A 886 18.42 -7.72 -16.20
N THR A 887 18.06 -6.81 -17.09
CA THR A 887 16.84 -6.97 -17.89
C THR A 887 16.96 -8.15 -18.87
N LEU A 888 18.18 -8.45 -19.34
CA LEU A 888 18.46 -9.55 -20.25
C LEU A 888 18.40 -10.92 -19.55
N LEU A 889 18.79 -10.98 -18.27
CA LEU A 889 18.74 -12.21 -17.47
C LEU A 889 17.35 -12.47 -16.85
N LEU A 890 16.68 -11.43 -16.33
CA LEU A 890 15.42 -11.58 -15.61
C LEU A 890 14.21 -11.88 -16.50
N ARG A 891 14.13 -11.29 -17.71
CA ARG A 891 12.95 -11.46 -18.58
C ARG A 891 12.74 -12.90 -19.06
N PRO A 892 13.77 -13.63 -19.50
CA PRO A 892 13.61 -15.04 -19.86
C PRO A 892 13.19 -15.90 -18.66
N LEU A 893 13.85 -15.75 -17.50
CA LEU A 893 13.50 -16.47 -16.27
C LEU A 893 12.05 -16.22 -15.86
N ALA A 894 11.60 -14.96 -15.89
CA ALA A 894 10.23 -14.64 -15.57
C ALA A 894 9.22 -15.23 -16.55
N LYS A 895 9.56 -15.33 -17.85
CA LYS A 895 8.71 -15.98 -18.84
C LYS A 895 8.60 -17.48 -18.58
N GLU A 896 9.72 -18.13 -18.28
CA GLU A 896 9.82 -19.56 -17.99
C GLU A 896 8.99 -19.93 -16.76
N TYR A 897 9.18 -19.18 -15.67
CA TYR A 897 8.49 -19.40 -14.41
C TYR A 897 7.13 -18.69 -14.30
N GLN A 898 6.64 -18.10 -15.40
CA GLN A 898 5.33 -17.41 -15.47
C GLN A 898 5.15 -16.33 -14.40
N LEU A 899 6.23 -15.58 -14.13
CA LEU A 899 6.27 -14.47 -13.18
C LEU A 899 5.96 -13.13 -13.87
N GLY A 900 5.05 -12.36 -13.27
CA GLY A 900 4.87 -10.95 -13.58
C GLY A 900 5.93 -10.11 -12.88
N LEU A 901 6.82 -9.45 -13.63
CA LEU A 901 7.87 -8.63 -13.04
C LEU A 901 7.44 -7.17 -12.84
N GLN A 902 7.66 -6.64 -11.65
CA GLN A 902 7.65 -5.21 -11.37
C GLN A 902 9.08 -4.73 -11.13
N LEU A 903 9.68 -4.14 -12.17
CA LEU A 903 11.08 -3.72 -12.12
C LEU A 903 11.21 -2.29 -11.60
N ARG A 904 12.16 -2.07 -10.68
CA ARG A 904 12.52 -0.76 -10.12
C ARG A 904 14.00 -0.49 -10.37
N GLU A 905 14.31 0.67 -10.95
CA GLU A 905 15.68 0.98 -11.40
C GLU A 905 16.65 1.26 -10.23
N GLY A 906 16.19 1.94 -9.18
CA GLY A 906 17.02 2.34 -8.05
C GLY A 906 17.62 1.14 -7.31
N GLY A 907 18.93 1.21 -7.04
CA GLY A 907 19.70 0.22 -6.27
C GLY A 907 19.78 0.52 -4.77
N TYR A 908 19.24 1.66 -4.32
CA TYR A 908 19.13 2.01 -2.91
C TYR A 908 17.73 1.66 -2.40
N GLY A 909 17.63 0.98 -1.27
CA GLY A 909 16.38 0.50 -0.69
C GLY A 909 16.51 0.12 0.78
N PRO A 910 15.40 -0.21 1.46
CA PRO A 910 15.39 -0.53 2.88
C PRO A 910 15.79 -2.00 3.14
N SER A 911 16.91 -2.46 2.56
CA SER A 911 17.40 -3.84 2.76
C SER A 911 18.89 -3.95 2.42
N ASP A 912 19.53 -5.09 2.68
CA ASP A 912 21.00 -5.25 2.73
C ASP A 912 21.74 -4.93 1.42
N HIS A 913 21.08 -5.07 0.27
CA HIS A 913 21.64 -4.68 -1.04
C HIS A 913 22.11 -3.22 -1.09
N ALA A 914 21.48 -2.32 -0.32
CA ALA A 914 21.85 -0.91 -0.30
C ALA A 914 23.31 -0.70 0.15
N SER A 915 23.79 -1.49 1.11
CA SER A 915 25.19 -1.43 1.59
C SER A 915 26.20 -1.77 0.49
N PHE A 916 25.84 -2.69 -0.42
CA PHE A 916 26.67 -3.09 -1.56
C PHE A 916 26.60 -2.06 -2.69
N PHE A 917 25.39 -1.54 -2.96
CA PHE A 917 25.19 -0.48 -3.95
C PHE A 917 25.98 0.80 -3.60
N GLU A 918 26.05 1.16 -2.32
CA GLU A 918 26.88 2.28 -1.84
C GLU A 918 28.38 2.09 -2.13
N ARG A 919 28.84 0.85 -2.30
CA ARG A 919 30.21 0.50 -2.72
C ARG A 919 30.35 0.33 -4.23
N GLY A 920 29.32 0.63 -5.00
CA GLY A 920 29.29 0.53 -6.46
C GLY A 920 29.03 -0.88 -6.99
N VAL A 921 28.72 -1.86 -6.15
CA VAL A 921 28.42 -3.22 -6.61
C VAL A 921 27.06 -3.21 -7.34
N PRO A 922 26.93 -3.82 -8.54
CA PRO A 922 25.64 -4.06 -9.17
C PRO A 922 24.74 -4.95 -8.29
N VAL A 923 23.50 -4.54 -8.05
CA VAL A 923 22.60 -5.20 -7.10
C VAL A 923 21.24 -5.53 -7.70
N LEU A 924 20.64 -6.62 -7.22
CA LEU A 924 19.22 -6.89 -7.35
C LEU A 924 18.64 -7.22 -5.98
N HIS A 925 17.43 -6.72 -5.69
CA HIS A 925 16.68 -7.09 -4.50
C HIS A 925 15.29 -7.58 -4.89
N PHE A 926 14.98 -8.80 -4.45
CA PHE A 926 13.74 -9.50 -4.73
C PHE A 926 12.79 -9.34 -3.55
N PHE A 927 11.55 -8.95 -3.85
CA PHE A 927 10.54 -8.59 -2.86
C PHE A 927 9.13 -8.95 -3.34
N THR A 928 8.31 -9.54 -2.46
CA THR A 928 6.93 -9.94 -2.82
C THR A 928 5.84 -8.98 -2.35
N GLY A 929 6.23 -7.87 -1.71
CA GLY A 929 5.31 -6.81 -1.30
C GLY A 929 4.90 -6.91 0.17
N PHE A 930 4.56 -5.76 0.75
CA PHE A 930 4.07 -5.70 2.12
C PHE A 930 2.70 -6.37 2.30
N HIS A 931 2.44 -6.84 3.52
CA HIS A 931 1.18 -7.41 3.95
C HIS A 931 0.82 -6.94 5.37
N ALA A 932 -0.38 -7.28 5.85
CA ALA A 932 -0.92 -6.70 7.09
C ALA A 932 -0.17 -7.18 8.34
N GLU A 933 0.42 -8.38 8.26
CA GLU A 933 1.15 -9.04 9.33
C GLU A 933 2.62 -8.57 9.43
N TYR A 934 3.10 -7.80 8.45
CA TYR A 934 4.46 -7.24 8.46
C TYR A 934 4.80 -6.56 9.78
N HIS A 935 5.95 -6.88 10.38
CA HIS A 935 6.40 -6.36 11.68
C HIS A 935 5.40 -6.56 12.82
N ARG A 936 4.60 -7.64 12.79
CA ARG A 936 3.65 -8.01 13.86
C ARG A 936 3.90 -9.44 14.34
N PRO A 937 3.45 -9.79 15.56
CA PRO A 937 3.50 -11.17 16.06
C PRO A 937 2.86 -12.20 15.12
N SER A 938 1.85 -11.78 14.36
CA SER A 938 1.10 -12.64 13.45
C SER A 938 1.83 -12.99 12.14
N ASP A 939 3.06 -12.51 11.89
CA ASP A 939 3.82 -12.94 10.72
C ASP A 939 4.42 -14.33 10.94
N ASP A 940 3.61 -15.35 10.63
CA ASP A 940 3.91 -16.76 10.90
C ASP A 940 4.01 -17.63 9.63
N SER A 941 4.75 -18.72 9.76
CA SER A 941 5.17 -19.67 8.71
C SER A 941 4.01 -20.33 7.96
N ASP A 942 2.84 -20.46 8.59
CA ASP A 942 1.65 -21.03 7.96
C ASP A 942 1.06 -20.14 6.87
N LEU A 943 1.45 -18.86 6.86
CA LEU A 943 0.94 -17.90 5.90
C LEU A 943 1.84 -17.74 4.66
N LEU A 944 2.97 -18.48 4.60
CA LEU A 944 3.92 -18.45 3.49
C LEU A 944 3.43 -19.24 2.27
N ASN A 945 3.77 -18.74 1.08
CA ASN A 945 3.55 -19.39 -0.20
C ASN A 945 4.77 -20.22 -0.60
N TYR A 946 4.85 -21.46 -0.10
CA TYR A 946 5.97 -22.38 -0.39
C TYR A 946 6.17 -22.70 -1.87
N ARG A 947 5.09 -22.74 -2.67
CA ARG A 947 5.19 -22.91 -4.13
C ARG A 947 5.88 -21.72 -4.79
N GLY A 948 5.52 -20.50 -4.36
CA GLY A 948 6.17 -19.28 -4.78
C GLY A 948 7.64 -19.24 -4.37
N MET A 949 7.95 -19.61 -3.12
CA MET A 949 9.32 -19.70 -2.61
C MET A 949 10.16 -20.72 -3.41
N LYS A 950 9.60 -21.88 -3.76
CA LYS A 950 10.25 -22.85 -4.66
C LYS A 950 10.60 -22.20 -6.00
N THR A 951 9.62 -21.57 -6.65
CA THR A 951 9.85 -20.86 -7.91
C THR A 951 10.95 -19.81 -7.78
N LEU A 952 10.97 -19.05 -6.68
CA LEU A 952 12.01 -18.06 -6.42
C LEU A 952 13.37 -18.72 -6.18
N SER A 953 13.45 -19.85 -5.48
CA SER A 953 14.70 -20.59 -5.31
C SER A 953 15.31 -20.98 -6.66
N HIS A 954 14.50 -21.45 -7.61
CA HIS A 954 14.97 -21.75 -8.97
C HIS A 954 15.48 -20.49 -9.68
N VAL A 955 14.70 -19.39 -9.65
CA VAL A 955 15.10 -18.12 -10.28
C VAL A 955 16.44 -17.61 -9.73
N ILE A 956 16.66 -17.69 -8.42
CA ILE A 956 17.90 -17.24 -7.79
C ILE A 956 19.06 -18.16 -8.15
N THR A 957 18.87 -19.48 -8.10
CA THR A 957 19.87 -20.47 -8.51
C THR A 957 20.30 -20.25 -9.95
N GLU A 958 19.35 -20.14 -10.87
CA GLU A 958 19.65 -19.97 -12.30
C GLU A 958 20.26 -18.61 -12.61
N LEU A 959 19.87 -17.55 -11.88
CA LEU A 959 20.46 -16.23 -12.03
C LEU A 959 21.92 -16.22 -11.54
N ALA A 960 22.20 -16.84 -10.38
CA ALA A 960 23.56 -17.00 -9.87
C ALA A 960 24.43 -17.86 -10.80
N TRP A 961 23.86 -18.94 -11.34
CA TRP A 961 24.51 -19.77 -12.36
C TRP A 961 24.84 -18.96 -13.62
N ALA A 962 23.86 -18.24 -14.18
CA ALA A 962 24.05 -17.44 -15.37
C ALA A 962 25.11 -16.34 -15.16
N LEU A 963 25.12 -15.70 -13.99
CA LEU A 963 26.15 -14.74 -13.58
C LEU A 963 27.54 -15.38 -13.50
N SER A 964 27.64 -16.61 -13.00
CA SER A 964 28.91 -17.36 -12.98
C SER A 964 29.42 -17.61 -14.40
N GLU A 965 28.54 -17.89 -15.36
CA GLU A 965 28.91 -18.21 -16.74
C GLU A 965 29.18 -17.00 -17.65
N LEU A 966 28.94 -15.77 -17.20
CA LEU A 966 29.23 -14.58 -18.02
C LEU A 966 30.72 -14.45 -18.33
N ALA A 967 31.07 -14.17 -19.59
CA ALA A 967 32.46 -13.93 -19.97
C ALA A 967 33.02 -12.66 -19.30
N ASP A 968 32.22 -11.59 -19.27
CA ASP A 968 32.58 -10.30 -18.69
C ASP A 968 31.82 -10.03 -17.39
N ARG A 969 32.39 -9.18 -16.52
CA ARG A 969 31.69 -8.67 -15.34
C ARG A 969 30.43 -7.90 -15.78
N PRO A 970 29.33 -7.95 -15.00
CA PRO A 970 28.21 -7.03 -15.19
C PRO A 970 28.71 -5.59 -15.25
N SER A 971 28.49 -4.92 -16.38
CA SER A 971 28.90 -3.53 -16.52
C SER A 971 28.08 -2.69 -15.56
N GLN A 972 28.76 -1.86 -14.77
CA GLN A 972 28.07 -0.86 -13.96
C GLN A 972 27.48 0.17 -14.92
N SER A 973 26.16 0.22 -15.02
CA SER A 973 25.52 1.43 -15.50
C SER A 973 25.49 2.40 -14.32
N THR A 974 26.17 3.53 -14.41
CA THR A 974 25.80 4.66 -13.57
C THR A 974 24.47 5.20 -14.09
N PRO A 975 23.34 5.12 -13.35
CA PRO A 975 22.48 6.27 -13.37
C PRO A 975 23.31 7.38 -12.73
N ARG A 976 23.92 8.25 -13.53
CA ARG A 976 24.60 9.46 -13.03
C ARG A 976 23.57 10.53 -12.58
N LEU A 977 22.35 10.09 -12.28
CA LEU A 977 21.21 10.86 -11.83
C LEU A 977 20.53 10.03 -10.73
N GLU A 978 20.10 10.70 -9.66
CA GLU A 978 19.32 10.15 -8.54
C GLU A 978 20.05 9.60 -7.29
N LEU A 979 21.17 10.19 -6.86
CA LEU A 979 21.44 10.23 -5.39
C LEU A 979 20.55 11.26 -4.65
N ALA A 980 19.79 12.03 -5.43
CA ALA A 980 19.18 13.28 -5.03
C ALA A 980 17.65 13.30 -5.23
N GLU A 981 17.08 12.34 -5.97
CA GLU A 981 15.61 12.17 -6.08
C GLU A 981 15.01 11.22 -5.02
N LEU A 982 15.81 10.30 -4.45
CA LEU A 982 15.35 9.35 -3.43
C LEU A 982 15.34 9.88 -1.98
N LYS A 983 15.76 11.12 -1.76
CA LYS A 983 15.81 11.75 -0.43
C LYS A 983 14.82 12.92 -0.29
N SER A 984 13.73 12.87 -1.05
CA SER A 984 12.53 13.67 -0.74
C SER A 984 11.76 12.97 0.40
N PRO A 985 11.21 13.71 1.39
CA PRO A 985 10.41 13.13 2.48
C PRO A 985 9.20 12.32 2.00
N THR A 986 8.80 12.52 0.75
CA THR A 986 7.75 11.77 0.04
C THR A 986 8.08 10.29 -0.13
N ALA A 987 9.35 9.91 -0.34
CA ALA A 987 9.72 8.49 -0.49
C ALA A 987 9.68 7.71 0.84
N LEU A 988 9.84 8.38 1.98
CA LEU A 988 9.62 7.78 3.31
C LEU A 988 8.14 7.76 3.71
N GLY A 989 7.37 8.77 3.26
CA GLY A 989 5.93 8.88 3.52
C GLY A 989 5.05 7.88 2.78
N ASP A 990 5.57 7.27 1.71
CA ASP A 990 4.90 6.17 0.99
C ASP A 990 5.21 4.79 1.59
N VAL A 991 6.22 4.67 2.47
CA VAL A 991 6.58 3.44 3.20
C VAL A 991 5.93 3.41 4.59
N VAL A 992 5.69 4.57 5.21
CA VAL A 992 4.91 4.71 6.44
C VAL A 992 3.82 5.75 6.19
N GLY A 993 2.56 5.31 6.07
CA GLY A 993 1.41 6.10 5.65
C GLY A 993 1.07 7.32 6.51
N MET A 994 1.89 8.37 6.45
CA MET A 994 1.68 9.64 7.12
C MET A 994 1.84 10.78 6.11
N ARG A 995 0.73 11.16 5.47
CA ARG A 995 0.65 12.37 4.63
C ARG A 995 0.83 13.61 5.52
N MET A 996 1.93 14.32 5.36
CA MET A 996 2.11 15.68 5.89
C MET A 996 1.88 16.72 4.79
N SER A 997 1.10 17.75 5.12
CA SER A 997 0.62 18.83 4.24
C SER A 997 1.75 19.71 3.67
N PRO A 998 1.64 20.25 2.43
CA PRO A 998 2.72 21.01 1.80
C PRO A 998 2.77 22.48 2.24
N ALA A 999 3.91 22.93 2.77
CA ALA A 999 4.27 24.35 2.87
C ALA A 999 5.02 24.82 1.60
N LYS A 1000 4.77 26.07 1.17
CA LYS A 1000 5.09 26.61 -0.18
C LYS A 1000 6.55 27.04 -0.43
N PHE A 1001 7.45 27.09 0.55
CA PHE A 1001 8.85 27.50 0.35
C PHE A 1001 9.81 26.38 0.79
N GLN A 1002 10.60 25.83 -0.12
CA GLN A 1002 11.52 24.72 0.18
C GLN A 1002 12.95 25.00 -0.30
N LEU A 1003 13.88 25.10 0.65
CA LEU A 1003 15.30 25.36 0.37
C LEU A 1003 15.98 24.17 -0.36
N GLY A 1004 15.51 22.94 -0.11
CA GLY A 1004 16.01 21.70 -0.72
C GLY A 1004 17.39 21.26 -0.24
N VAL A 1005 17.60 21.26 1.09
CA VAL A 1005 18.84 20.82 1.75
C VAL A 1005 18.57 19.58 2.62
N GLN A 1006 19.54 18.66 2.67
CA GLN A 1006 19.58 17.59 3.66
C GLN A 1006 20.49 18.02 4.80
N LEU A 1007 19.95 18.06 6.01
CA LEU A 1007 20.63 18.57 7.19
C LEU A 1007 20.94 17.43 8.15
N SER A 1008 22.11 17.47 8.77
CA SER A 1008 22.46 16.58 9.88
C SER A 1008 23.05 17.38 11.04
N PRO A 1009 22.86 16.94 12.30
CA PRO A 1009 23.47 17.59 13.44
C PRO A 1009 25.00 17.58 13.35
N SER A 1010 25.65 18.67 13.77
CA SER A 1010 27.10 18.77 13.93
C SER A 1010 27.42 19.57 15.20
N GLU A 1011 28.61 19.36 15.79
CA GLU A 1011 29.03 20.05 17.02
C GLU A 1011 29.26 21.56 16.82
N GLN A 1012 29.46 22.01 15.57
CA GLN A 1012 29.79 23.40 15.22
C GLN A 1012 28.65 24.16 14.51
N GLY A 1013 27.49 23.51 14.28
CA GLY A 1013 26.36 24.07 13.52
C GLY A 1013 25.55 22.98 12.83
N VAL A 1014 24.93 23.28 11.70
CA VAL A 1014 24.11 22.32 10.95
C VAL A 1014 24.82 21.90 9.66
N LEU A 1015 25.20 20.61 9.55
CA LEU A 1015 25.94 20.10 8.40
C LEU A 1015 25.00 19.77 7.23
N VAL A 1016 25.30 20.30 6.04
CA VAL A 1016 24.63 19.97 4.79
C VAL A 1016 25.19 18.66 4.24
N ARG A 1017 24.39 17.60 4.29
CA ARG A 1017 24.72 16.27 3.75
C ARG A 1017 24.61 16.22 2.23
N GLY A 1018 23.74 17.05 1.68
CA GLY A 1018 23.47 17.12 0.25
C GLY A 1018 22.42 18.18 -0.05
N THR A 1019 22.33 18.58 -1.31
CA THR A 1019 21.27 19.45 -1.84
C THR A 1019 20.41 18.66 -2.81
N LEU A 1020 19.11 18.95 -2.83
CA LEU A 1020 18.18 18.38 -3.80
C LEU A 1020 18.45 19.01 -5.19
N PRO A 1021 18.27 18.27 -6.29
CA PRO A 1021 18.48 18.79 -7.63
C PRO A 1021 17.50 19.91 -7.93
N HIS A 1022 17.95 20.95 -8.63
CA HIS A 1022 17.16 22.13 -9.03
C HIS A 1022 16.58 22.95 -7.86
N SER A 1023 16.99 22.66 -6.62
CA SER A 1023 16.56 23.39 -5.42
C SER A 1023 17.17 24.78 -5.32
N LEU A 1024 16.53 25.65 -4.52
CA LEU A 1024 17.06 26.97 -4.19
C LEU A 1024 18.48 26.90 -3.63
N ALA A 1025 18.77 25.92 -2.77
CA ALA A 1025 20.09 25.68 -2.22
C ALA A 1025 21.13 25.37 -3.30
N GLN A 1026 20.81 24.47 -4.24
CA GLN A 1026 21.74 24.13 -5.31
C GLN A 1026 21.97 25.31 -6.26
N ARG A 1027 20.89 26.01 -6.65
CA ARG A 1027 20.95 27.18 -7.56
C ARG A 1027 21.81 28.31 -6.99
N HIS A 1028 21.76 28.53 -5.67
CA HIS A 1028 22.51 29.59 -4.99
C HIS A 1028 23.83 29.09 -4.39
N GLY A 1029 24.26 27.86 -4.71
CA GLY A 1029 25.64 27.41 -4.46
C GLY A 1029 25.91 26.81 -3.09
N ILE A 1030 24.89 26.39 -2.34
CA ILE A 1030 25.05 25.52 -1.16
C ILE A 1030 25.44 24.10 -1.64
N ARG A 1031 26.40 23.47 -0.97
CA ARG A 1031 26.98 22.17 -1.34
C ARG A 1031 27.02 21.21 -0.16
N SER A 1032 27.13 19.91 -0.47
CA SER A 1032 27.45 18.89 0.54
C SER A 1032 28.79 19.23 1.22
N GLY A 1033 28.84 19.09 2.53
CA GLY A 1033 29.99 19.47 3.37
C GLY A 1033 29.94 20.90 3.92
N ASP A 1034 28.98 21.73 3.51
CA ASP A 1034 28.79 23.07 4.08
C ASP A 1034 28.24 22.98 5.51
N LEU A 1035 28.75 23.81 6.41
CA LEU A 1035 28.25 23.95 7.78
C LEU A 1035 27.46 25.26 7.90
N ILE A 1036 26.13 25.19 8.07
CA ILE A 1036 25.28 26.36 8.27
C ILE A 1036 25.49 26.88 9.69
N GLU A 1037 25.94 28.13 9.81
CA GLU A 1037 26.16 28.82 11.09
C GLU A 1037 24.96 29.71 11.47
N SER A 1038 24.36 30.39 10.48
CA SER A 1038 23.20 31.25 10.69
C SER A 1038 22.35 31.44 9.44
N ILE A 1039 21.06 31.75 9.64
CA ILE A 1039 20.08 32.07 8.61
C ILE A 1039 19.46 33.43 8.95
N ASN A 1040 19.48 34.39 8.02
CA ASN A 1040 19.06 35.78 8.22
C ASN A 1040 19.69 36.43 9.48
N GLY A 1041 20.93 36.04 9.81
CA GLY A 1041 21.65 36.53 11.00
C GLY A 1041 21.29 35.82 12.32
N GLN A 1042 20.30 34.92 12.32
CA GLN A 1042 19.99 34.08 13.48
C GLN A 1042 20.85 32.81 13.48
N ARG A 1043 21.56 32.57 14.58
CA ARG A 1043 22.41 31.39 14.73
C ARG A 1043 21.56 30.14 14.80
N VAL A 1044 21.94 29.10 14.05
CA VAL A 1044 21.25 27.80 14.05
C VAL A 1044 22.22 26.70 14.50
N GLY A 1045 21.84 25.95 15.53
CA GLY A 1045 22.63 24.88 16.11
C GLY A 1045 22.10 23.48 15.78
N THR A 1046 20.83 23.37 15.40
CA THR A 1046 20.20 22.07 15.09
C THR A 1046 19.46 22.07 13.74
N PRO A 1047 19.30 20.91 13.08
CA PRO A 1047 18.47 20.80 11.88
C PRO A 1047 17.04 21.34 12.06
N ALA A 1048 16.45 21.15 13.24
CA ALA A 1048 15.11 21.63 13.57
C ALA A 1048 15.07 23.17 13.64
N GLU A 1049 16.06 23.82 14.26
CA GLU A 1049 16.19 25.28 14.29
C GLU A 1049 16.39 25.86 12.88
N ALA A 1050 17.24 25.24 12.07
CA ALA A 1050 17.44 25.65 10.69
C ALA A 1050 16.14 25.55 9.87
N ILE A 1051 15.38 24.46 10.03
CA ILE A 1051 14.08 24.27 9.36
C ILE A 1051 13.06 25.31 9.85
N ALA A 1052 12.97 25.53 11.17
CA ALA A 1052 12.06 26.50 11.75
C ALA A 1052 12.36 27.92 11.26
N GLU A 1053 13.64 28.30 11.17
CA GLU A 1053 14.05 29.62 10.70
C GLU A 1053 13.77 29.82 9.20
N ILE A 1054 13.96 28.78 8.39
CA ILE A 1054 13.56 28.75 6.97
C ILE A 1054 12.03 28.88 6.84
N GLN A 1055 11.26 28.15 7.65
CA GLN A 1055 9.80 28.18 7.63
C GLN A 1055 9.22 29.52 8.11
N LYS A 1056 9.84 30.14 9.12
CA LYS A 1056 9.46 31.45 9.64
C LYS A 1056 9.57 32.55 8.58
N HIS A 1057 10.55 32.41 7.68
CA HIS A 1057 10.83 33.35 6.60
C HIS A 1057 10.32 32.88 5.23
N ALA A 1058 9.52 31.81 5.18
CA ALA A 1058 8.90 31.25 3.96
C ALA A 1058 7.93 32.20 3.22
N ARG A 1059 7.73 33.42 3.73
CA ARG A 1059 6.93 34.49 3.11
C ARG A 1059 7.80 35.65 2.55
N GLN A 1060 9.12 35.58 2.71
CA GLN A 1060 10.05 36.60 2.21
C GLN A 1060 10.60 36.22 0.83
N GLU A 1061 10.86 37.23 -0.02
CA GLU A 1061 11.41 37.03 -1.37
C GLU A 1061 12.91 36.66 -1.38
N SER A 1062 13.59 36.76 -0.23
CA SER A 1062 15.01 36.38 -0.10
C SER A 1062 15.39 35.91 1.31
N LEU A 1063 16.42 35.05 1.37
CA LEU A 1063 16.96 34.44 2.58
C LEU A 1063 18.49 34.42 2.51
N VAL A 1064 19.16 34.80 3.58
CA VAL A 1064 20.62 34.88 3.66
C VAL A 1064 21.15 33.75 4.55
N VAL A 1065 21.93 32.84 4.00
CA VAL A 1065 22.55 31.71 4.73
C VAL A 1065 24.05 31.95 4.86
N ASN A 1066 24.55 31.94 6.09
CA ASN A 1066 25.99 31.93 6.33
C ASN A 1066 26.46 30.48 6.52
N VAL A 1067 27.40 30.05 5.68
CA VAL A 1067 27.96 28.70 5.71
C VAL A 1067 29.48 28.73 5.84
N THR A 1068 30.04 27.73 6.51
CA THR A 1068 31.48 27.49 6.54
C THR A 1068 31.80 26.29 5.64
N ARG A 1069 32.69 26.49 4.66
CA ARG A 1069 33.14 25.47 3.70
C ARG A 1069 34.65 25.37 3.76
N ASN A 1070 35.18 24.21 4.15
CA ASN A 1070 36.63 23.98 4.29
C ASN A 1070 37.34 25.08 5.13
N GLY A 1071 36.68 25.56 6.19
CA GLY A 1071 37.20 26.62 7.06
C GLY A 1071 36.98 28.06 6.57
N LEU A 1072 36.44 28.27 5.36
CA LEU A 1072 36.10 29.59 4.82
C LEU A 1072 34.63 29.93 5.06
N ARG A 1073 34.36 31.11 5.64
CA ARG A 1073 33.00 31.63 5.83
C ARG A 1073 32.47 32.26 4.55
N LEU A 1074 31.30 31.83 4.12
CA LEU A 1074 30.61 32.28 2.91
C LEU A 1074 29.21 32.76 3.29
N LYS A 1075 28.82 33.92 2.75
CA LYS A 1075 27.47 34.46 2.86
C LYS A 1075 26.73 34.23 1.54
N ILE A 1076 25.64 33.47 1.59
CA ILE A 1076 24.88 33.05 0.41
C ILE A 1076 23.49 33.69 0.49
N SER A 1077 23.18 34.60 -0.43
CA SER A 1077 21.84 35.15 -0.59
C SER A 1077 21.02 34.27 -1.55
N ILE A 1078 19.81 33.92 -1.13
CA ILE A 1078 18.93 32.95 -1.78
C ILE A 1078 17.63 33.67 -2.09
N THR A 1079 17.32 33.83 -3.37
CA THR A 1079 16.09 34.46 -3.87
C THR A 1079 15.26 33.43 -4.62
N GLU A 1080 13.93 33.53 -4.58
CA GLU A 1080 13.07 32.52 -5.22
C GLU A 1080 13.17 32.48 -6.76
#